data_AF-A0A816J872-F1
#
_entry.id   AF-A0A816J872-F1
#
_cell.length_a   1.000
_cell.length_b   1.000
_cell.length_c   1.000
_cell.angle_alpha   90.00
_cell.angle_beta   90.00
_cell.angle_gamma   90.00
#
_symmetry.space_group_name_H-M   'P 1'
#
loop_
_entity.id
_entity.type
_entity.pdbx_description
1 polymer ?
#
loop_
_entity_poly.entity_id
_entity_poly.type
_entity_poly.pdbx_seq_one_letter_code
_entity_poly.pdbx_strand_id
1 'polypeptide(L)'
;MAMRRITGAIRASCVSSSSSGYFARQFHASSGDSKKIVGVFYKANEYASKNPNFLGCVENALGIRNWLESQGHHYIVTDDKEGPNCELEKHIPDLHVLISTPFHPAYVTAERIKKAKNLQLLLTAGIGSDHIDLQAAAAAGLTVAEVTGSNVVSVAEDELMRILILMRNFVPGYNQVVNGEWNVAGIAYRAYDLEGKTVGTVGAGRIGKLLLQRLKPFGCNLLYHDRLQMGPEMEKETGAKYVESLDEMLPKCDVVVVNTPLTEKTRGMFNKEMIGKMKKGVLIVNNARGAIMDRQAVVEAVESGHIGGYSGDVWDPQPAPKDHPWRYMPNQAMTPHISGTTIDAQLRYAAGTKDMLEKYFKGEDFPAQNYIVKDGELAPQYRGCYVLLPLLDSPVNFSVTSRMAAANTLQDLSSLPVTEKMSECRASLTKPCVGKMNGKSEDRPLPSSVALNPSLVETEKPEGEKATVEVEYIESENLNDVDDADADADADAVLKSVLAGLHSKDWVSVCDALNNVRRLSIFHKDAMLPMLEKVIPLVVKSLKNPRSAVCKTACMTSADIFIAYNDHITDLLDSLLTQLLLKSSQDKRFVCEAADKALISMTKYVSPTLLLPKLQPCLKNRNPRIRAKASLCFSRSVPRLGVEGIKEYGIDRLVQAAASQLSDQLPESREAARTVLLELQTVYEKVHPLIKPETASSSSPSPSQEEEQTPEAEPITWEIFCQSKLSALSAQAVLRVTNVVAVTAQEGLVTTGSSS
;
A
#
# COMPACT_ATOMS: atom_id res chain seq x y z
N MET A 1 18.95 -3.78 -81.38
CA MET A 1 17.53 -4.03 -81.04
C MET A 1 17.44 -4.52 -79.61
N ALA A 2 16.38 -4.17 -78.88
CA ALA A 2 16.19 -4.54 -77.48
C ALA A 2 15.55 -5.94 -77.34
N MET A 3 15.75 -6.60 -76.18
CA MET A 3 14.64 -7.25 -75.47
C MET A 3 15.01 -7.58 -74.00
N ARG A 4 14.00 -7.54 -73.12
CA ARG A 4 14.11 -7.79 -71.67
C ARG A 4 14.22 -9.29 -71.36
N ARG A 5 14.87 -9.64 -70.25
CA ARG A 5 14.76 -10.97 -69.61
C ARG A 5 13.70 -10.95 -68.50
N ILE A 6 13.06 -12.10 -68.30
CA ILE A 6 12.13 -12.40 -67.21
C ILE A 6 12.81 -13.45 -66.31
N THR A 7 12.66 -13.33 -64.99
CA THR A 7 13.01 -14.37 -64.01
C THR A 7 11.95 -14.39 -62.90
N GLY A 8 11.46 -15.58 -62.55
CA GLY A 8 10.32 -15.76 -61.63
C GLY A 8 10.69 -16.04 -60.18
N ALA A 9 9.68 -16.30 -59.37
CA ALA A 9 9.79 -16.73 -57.97
C ALA A 9 8.84 -17.91 -57.68
N ILE A 10 9.20 -18.72 -56.68
CA ILE A 10 8.73 -20.10 -56.48
C ILE A 10 7.57 -20.16 -55.49
N ARG A 11 6.56 -21.01 -55.77
CA ARG A 11 5.54 -21.46 -54.81
C ARG A 11 5.93 -22.83 -54.26
N ALA A 12 6.04 -22.96 -52.94
CA ALA A 12 6.21 -24.24 -52.25
C ALA A 12 4.88 -24.69 -51.60
N SER A 13 4.67 -26.00 -51.54
CA SER A 13 3.38 -26.65 -51.29
C SER A 13 3.15 -27.06 -49.83
N CYS A 14 1.87 -27.19 -49.47
CA CYS A 14 1.41 -27.58 -48.14
C CYS A 14 1.83 -29.02 -47.77
N VAL A 15 2.15 -29.24 -46.49
CA VAL A 15 2.14 -30.55 -45.84
C VAL A 15 1.25 -30.45 -44.61
N SER A 16 0.25 -31.33 -44.53
CA SER A 16 -0.67 -31.43 -43.40
C SER A 16 -0.08 -32.29 -42.28
N SER A 17 -0.05 -31.78 -41.05
CA SER A 17 0.06 -32.61 -39.85
C SER A 17 -1.07 -32.27 -38.87
N SER A 18 -1.77 -33.30 -38.41
CA SER A 18 -2.89 -33.19 -37.48
C SER A 18 -2.37 -33.01 -36.05
N SER A 19 -2.66 -31.87 -35.41
CA SER A 19 -2.51 -31.68 -33.97
C SER A 19 -3.87 -31.53 -33.29
N SER A 20 -3.94 -32.03 -32.05
CA SER A 20 -5.16 -32.12 -31.24
C SER A 20 -5.85 -30.78 -31.02
N GLY A 21 -7.18 -30.76 -31.11
CA GLY A 21 -7.98 -29.56 -30.91
C GLY A 21 -7.84 -28.97 -29.50
N TYR A 22 -7.08 -27.88 -29.39
CA TYR A 22 -7.16 -26.97 -28.27
C TYR A 22 -8.43 -26.13 -28.41
N PHE A 23 -9.36 -26.27 -27.47
CA PHE A 23 -10.50 -25.36 -27.35
C PHE A 23 -10.03 -23.99 -26.85
N ALA A 24 -9.54 -23.16 -27.76
CA ALA A 24 -9.34 -21.74 -27.49
C ALA A 24 -10.70 -21.10 -27.17
N ARG A 25 -10.86 -20.56 -25.95
CA ARG A 25 -12.05 -19.78 -25.59
C ARG A 25 -12.01 -18.50 -26.44
N GLN A 26 -13.03 -18.28 -27.27
CA GLN A 26 -13.13 -17.02 -28.02
C GLN A 26 -13.40 -15.86 -27.05
N PHE A 27 -12.42 -14.98 -26.88
CA PHE A 27 -12.57 -13.72 -26.17
C PHE A 27 -13.35 -12.72 -27.01
N HIS A 28 -14.68 -12.86 -27.04
CA HIS A 28 -15.56 -11.78 -27.47
C HIS A 28 -15.90 -10.90 -26.26
N ALA A 29 -15.15 -9.81 -26.11
CA ALA A 29 -15.52 -8.70 -25.25
C ALA A 29 -16.59 -7.84 -25.96
N SER A 30 -17.83 -8.32 -25.97
CA SER A 30 -19.00 -7.51 -26.27
C SER A 30 -19.25 -6.54 -25.11
N SER A 31 -19.13 -5.24 -25.37
CA SER A 31 -19.32 -4.14 -24.40
C SER A 31 -20.79 -3.87 -24.03
N GLY A 32 -21.64 -4.92 -24.06
CA GLY A 32 -23.08 -4.83 -23.78
C GLY A 32 -23.71 -6.07 -23.15
N ASP A 33 -22.99 -7.18 -22.98
CA ASP A 33 -23.56 -8.42 -22.41
C ASP A 33 -23.41 -8.47 -20.88
N SER A 34 -24.53 -8.68 -20.19
CA SER A 34 -24.58 -8.88 -18.74
C SER A 34 -23.62 -10.00 -18.28
N LYS A 35 -22.75 -9.69 -17.32
CA LYS A 35 -21.82 -10.66 -16.73
C LYS A 35 -22.37 -11.19 -15.41
N LYS A 36 -22.09 -12.47 -15.14
CA LYS A 36 -22.35 -13.12 -13.85
C LYS A 36 -21.07 -13.13 -13.01
N ILE A 37 -21.07 -12.38 -11.92
CA ILE A 37 -19.97 -12.27 -10.96
C ILE A 37 -20.36 -13.02 -9.68
N VAL A 38 -19.46 -13.87 -9.18
CA VAL A 38 -19.63 -14.55 -7.88
C VAL A 38 -18.55 -14.07 -6.93
N GLY A 39 -18.94 -13.57 -5.76
CA GLY A 39 -18.03 -13.22 -4.66
C GLY A 39 -18.08 -14.26 -3.54
N VAL A 40 -16.92 -14.77 -3.12
CA VAL A 40 -16.78 -15.67 -1.98
C VAL A 40 -16.04 -14.99 -0.85
N PHE A 41 -16.76 -14.77 0.25
CA PHE A 41 -16.29 -14.07 1.45
C PHE A 41 -16.78 -14.79 2.70
N TYR A 42 -16.23 -14.47 3.87
CA TYR A 42 -16.74 -14.98 5.14
C TYR A 42 -17.97 -14.17 5.61
N LYS A 43 -18.85 -14.79 6.40
CA LYS A 43 -19.95 -14.08 7.08
C LYS A 43 -19.44 -13.24 8.24
N ALA A 44 -19.83 -11.98 8.31
CA ALA A 44 -19.58 -11.11 9.45
C ALA A 44 -20.76 -11.09 10.45
N ASN A 45 -21.96 -11.54 10.06
CA ASN A 45 -23.17 -11.53 10.88
C ASN A 45 -23.41 -10.14 11.50
N GLU A 46 -23.60 -10.06 12.82
CA GLU A 46 -23.74 -8.79 13.56
C GLU A 46 -22.55 -7.83 13.43
N TYR A 47 -21.34 -8.30 13.09
CA TYR A 47 -20.17 -7.41 12.96
C TYR A 47 -20.26 -6.51 11.72
N ALA A 48 -21.01 -6.91 10.69
CA ALA A 48 -21.24 -6.06 9.51
C ALA A 48 -22.07 -4.82 9.85
N SER A 49 -23.08 -4.95 10.71
CA SER A 49 -23.91 -3.81 11.15
C SER A 49 -23.19 -2.92 12.17
N LYS A 50 -22.30 -3.50 12.99
CA LYS A 50 -21.45 -2.75 13.94
C LYS A 50 -20.37 -1.91 13.25
N ASN A 51 -19.95 -2.26 12.04
CA ASN A 51 -18.99 -1.48 11.25
C ASN A 51 -19.29 -1.55 9.74
N PRO A 52 -19.92 -0.54 9.13
CA PRO A 52 -20.24 -0.54 7.70
C PRO A 52 -19.00 -0.49 6.79
N ASN A 53 -17.82 -0.11 7.31
CA ASN A 53 -16.56 -0.17 6.57
C ASN A 53 -15.95 -1.59 6.55
N PHE A 54 -16.60 -2.59 7.15
CA PHE A 54 -16.26 -3.99 7.07
C PHE A 54 -16.68 -4.54 5.68
N LEU A 55 -15.97 -4.16 4.63
CA LEU A 55 -16.34 -4.49 3.25
C LEU A 55 -16.08 -5.96 2.86
N GLY A 56 -15.14 -6.65 3.51
CA GLY A 56 -14.65 -7.98 3.14
C GLY A 56 -15.53 -9.19 3.48
N CYS A 57 -16.83 -8.98 3.72
CA CYS A 57 -17.77 -10.01 4.17
C CYS A 57 -18.93 -10.23 3.19
N VAL A 58 -19.73 -11.27 3.42
CA VAL A 58 -20.93 -11.59 2.60
C VAL A 58 -21.95 -10.44 2.62
N GLU A 59 -22.13 -9.81 3.78
CA GLU A 59 -23.17 -8.81 4.03
C GLU A 59 -22.91 -7.50 3.28
N ASN A 60 -21.66 -7.00 3.34
CA ASN A 60 -21.28 -5.74 2.69
C ASN A 60 -20.68 -5.94 1.29
N ALA A 61 -20.24 -7.15 0.95
CA ALA A 61 -19.89 -7.59 -0.40
C ALA A 61 -18.97 -6.64 -1.20
N LEU A 62 -17.87 -6.21 -0.59
CA LEU A 62 -16.90 -5.21 -1.09
C LEU A 62 -17.47 -3.80 -1.34
N GLY A 63 -18.74 -3.54 -0.99
CA GLY A 63 -19.43 -2.28 -1.30
C GLY A 63 -19.75 -2.11 -2.80
N ILE A 64 -19.66 -3.16 -3.61
CA ILE A 64 -19.77 -3.08 -5.08
C ILE A 64 -21.12 -3.54 -5.65
N ARG A 65 -22.04 -4.07 -4.83
CA ARG A 65 -23.34 -4.61 -5.28
C ARG A 65 -24.13 -3.64 -6.15
N ASN A 66 -24.51 -2.49 -5.59
CA ASN A 66 -25.36 -1.51 -6.28
C ASN A 66 -24.70 -1.01 -7.58
N TRP A 67 -23.36 -0.92 -7.61
CA TRP A 67 -22.60 -0.49 -8.78
C TRP A 67 -22.57 -1.55 -9.90
N LEU A 68 -22.46 -2.84 -9.57
CA LEU A 68 -22.58 -3.94 -10.54
C LEU A 68 -24.03 -4.04 -11.08
N GLU A 69 -25.01 -4.00 -10.19
CA GLU A 69 -26.43 -4.13 -10.55
C GLU A 69 -26.91 -2.92 -11.38
N SER A 70 -26.43 -1.70 -11.11
CA SER A 70 -26.72 -0.52 -11.95
C SER A 70 -26.17 -0.60 -13.38
N GLN A 71 -25.19 -1.47 -13.63
CA GLN A 71 -24.65 -1.76 -14.96
C GLN A 71 -25.30 -3.02 -15.60
N GLY A 72 -26.37 -3.53 -14.99
CA GLY A 72 -27.07 -4.72 -15.47
C GLY A 72 -26.31 -6.04 -15.24
N HIS A 73 -25.28 -6.05 -14.38
CA HIS A 73 -24.53 -7.27 -14.05
C HIS A 73 -25.13 -8.00 -12.85
N HIS A 74 -25.03 -9.33 -12.85
CA HIS A 74 -25.57 -10.18 -11.79
C HIS A 74 -24.48 -10.47 -10.75
N TYR A 75 -24.66 -10.02 -9.51
CA TYR A 75 -23.69 -10.24 -8.42
C TYR A 75 -24.23 -11.19 -7.33
N ILE A 76 -23.70 -12.40 -7.33
CA ILE A 76 -24.02 -13.42 -6.31
C ILE A 76 -22.91 -13.44 -5.27
N VAL A 77 -23.26 -13.58 -3.99
CA VAL A 77 -22.29 -13.54 -2.89
C VAL A 77 -22.60 -14.66 -1.91
N THR A 78 -21.59 -15.42 -1.49
CA THR A 78 -21.75 -16.57 -0.60
C THR A 78 -20.50 -16.82 0.25
N ASP A 79 -20.68 -17.43 1.42
CA ASP A 79 -19.61 -18.07 2.20
C ASP A 79 -19.55 -19.59 1.98
N ASP A 80 -20.59 -20.17 1.38
CA ASP A 80 -20.72 -21.61 1.18
C ASP A 80 -19.93 -22.09 -0.04
N LYS A 81 -18.72 -22.60 0.24
CA LYS A 81 -17.65 -22.87 -0.74
C LYS A 81 -17.12 -24.31 -0.76
N GLU A 82 -17.60 -25.16 0.16
CA GLU A 82 -17.05 -26.49 0.45
C GLU A 82 -18.11 -27.60 0.40
N GLY A 83 -17.74 -28.75 -0.16
CA GLY A 83 -18.65 -29.85 -0.41
C GLY A 83 -19.32 -29.79 -1.79
N PRO A 84 -19.84 -30.93 -2.31
CA PRO A 84 -20.31 -31.05 -3.69
C PRO A 84 -21.61 -30.30 -3.99
N ASN A 85 -22.36 -29.92 -2.94
CA ASN A 85 -23.68 -29.28 -3.04
C ASN A 85 -23.67 -27.81 -2.58
N CYS A 86 -22.49 -27.23 -2.32
CA CYS A 86 -22.38 -25.85 -1.84
C CYS A 86 -22.85 -24.82 -2.89
N GLU A 87 -23.26 -23.64 -2.42
CA GLU A 87 -23.75 -22.54 -3.27
C GLU A 87 -22.77 -22.19 -4.40
N LEU A 88 -21.46 -22.20 -4.12
CA LEU A 88 -20.43 -21.96 -5.12
C LEU A 88 -20.49 -22.97 -6.30
N GLU A 89 -20.67 -24.27 -6.05
CA GLU A 89 -20.76 -25.29 -7.13
C GLU A 89 -21.97 -25.06 -8.04
N LYS A 90 -23.06 -24.46 -7.54
CA LYS A 90 -24.26 -24.13 -8.34
C LYS A 90 -24.01 -23.02 -9.37
N HIS A 91 -22.94 -22.24 -9.20
CA HIS A 91 -22.63 -21.09 -10.06
C HIS A 91 -21.30 -21.24 -10.82
N ILE A 92 -20.47 -22.21 -10.42
CA ILE A 92 -19.25 -22.60 -11.16
C ILE A 92 -19.50 -22.86 -12.65
N PRO A 93 -20.60 -23.48 -13.13
CA PRO A 93 -20.76 -23.77 -14.56
C PRO A 93 -20.81 -22.54 -15.48
N ASP A 94 -21.44 -21.44 -15.03
CA ASP A 94 -21.89 -20.32 -15.87
C ASP A 94 -21.41 -18.91 -15.43
N LEU A 95 -20.66 -18.79 -14.33
CA LEU A 95 -20.04 -17.51 -13.94
C LEU A 95 -18.98 -17.02 -14.95
N HIS A 96 -18.82 -15.71 -15.03
CA HIS A 96 -17.83 -15.04 -15.86
C HIS A 96 -16.62 -14.59 -15.03
N VAL A 97 -16.90 -14.13 -13.81
CA VAL A 97 -15.90 -13.66 -12.85
C VAL A 97 -16.10 -14.36 -11.50
N LEU A 98 -15.01 -14.84 -10.90
CA LEU A 98 -14.98 -15.30 -9.51
C LEU A 98 -14.07 -14.38 -8.70
N ILE A 99 -14.63 -13.78 -7.65
CA ILE A 99 -13.89 -13.00 -6.64
C ILE A 99 -13.75 -13.89 -5.41
N SER A 100 -12.53 -14.08 -4.93
CA SER A 100 -12.19 -14.86 -3.74
C SER A 100 -11.32 -14.02 -2.80
N THR A 101 -11.19 -14.40 -1.54
CA THR A 101 -10.31 -13.72 -0.59
C THR A 101 -9.44 -14.72 0.19
N PRO A 102 -8.14 -14.45 0.46
CA PRO A 102 -7.26 -15.42 1.13
C PRO A 102 -7.68 -15.80 2.55
N PHE A 103 -8.54 -15.00 3.18
CA PHE A 103 -9.03 -15.20 4.55
C PHE A 103 -10.19 -16.22 4.61
N HIS A 104 -10.87 -16.47 3.48
CA HIS A 104 -11.91 -17.50 3.33
C HIS A 104 -11.86 -18.07 1.89
N PRO A 105 -10.77 -18.79 1.53
CA PRO A 105 -10.42 -19.01 0.14
C PRO A 105 -11.36 -19.99 -0.55
N ALA A 106 -11.93 -19.57 -1.68
CA ALA A 106 -12.59 -20.45 -2.63
C ALA A 106 -11.52 -21.20 -3.43
N TYR A 107 -11.14 -22.41 -3.01
CA TYR A 107 -10.10 -23.18 -3.71
C TYR A 107 -10.49 -23.46 -5.16
N VAL A 108 -9.75 -22.91 -6.12
CA VAL A 108 -10.04 -23.03 -7.57
C VAL A 108 -9.16 -24.11 -8.17
N THR A 109 -9.63 -25.35 -8.07
CA THR A 109 -8.94 -26.54 -8.59
C THR A 109 -9.09 -26.67 -10.11
N ALA A 110 -8.20 -27.45 -10.75
CA ALA A 110 -8.34 -27.85 -12.14
C ALA A 110 -9.72 -28.44 -12.49
N GLU A 111 -10.36 -29.16 -11.56
CA GLU A 111 -11.72 -29.69 -11.74
C GLU A 111 -12.76 -28.57 -11.85
N ARG A 112 -12.71 -27.57 -10.95
CA ARG A 112 -13.60 -26.39 -10.97
C ARG A 112 -13.39 -25.57 -12.25
N ILE A 113 -12.14 -25.36 -12.67
CA ILE A 113 -11.79 -24.69 -13.94
C ILE A 113 -12.38 -25.43 -15.15
N LYS A 114 -12.34 -26.77 -15.16
CA LYS A 114 -12.92 -27.60 -16.23
C LYS A 114 -14.45 -27.54 -16.27
N LYS A 115 -15.11 -27.41 -15.11
CA LYS A 115 -16.57 -27.20 -15.02
C LYS A 115 -16.97 -25.80 -15.51
N ALA A 116 -16.18 -24.77 -15.20
CA ALA A 116 -16.53 -23.37 -15.45
C ALA A 116 -16.39 -22.94 -16.92
N LYS A 117 -17.50 -22.95 -17.66
CA LYS A 117 -17.51 -22.74 -19.12
C LYS A 117 -17.36 -21.27 -19.51
N ASN A 118 -17.97 -20.38 -18.75
CA ASN A 118 -18.00 -18.94 -19.04
C ASN A 118 -16.89 -18.16 -18.32
N LEU A 119 -16.16 -18.79 -17.40
CA LEU A 119 -15.15 -18.13 -16.57
C LEU A 119 -14.05 -17.52 -17.46
N GLN A 120 -13.73 -16.25 -17.20
CA GLN A 120 -12.69 -15.48 -17.89
C GLN A 120 -11.71 -14.87 -16.88
N LEU A 121 -12.21 -14.44 -15.71
CA LEU A 121 -11.45 -13.66 -14.74
C LEU A 121 -11.56 -14.24 -13.32
N LEU A 122 -10.41 -14.38 -12.68
CA LEU A 122 -10.24 -14.76 -11.27
C LEU A 122 -9.60 -13.59 -10.52
N LEU A 123 -10.33 -13.02 -9.55
CA LEU A 123 -9.85 -11.90 -8.74
C LEU A 123 -9.66 -12.30 -7.28
N THR A 124 -8.46 -12.05 -6.74
CA THR A 124 -8.19 -12.12 -5.31
C THR A 124 -8.40 -10.75 -4.67
N ALA A 125 -9.45 -10.61 -3.86
CA ALA A 125 -9.69 -9.48 -2.98
C ALA A 125 -8.72 -9.55 -1.78
N GLY A 126 -7.50 -9.09 -1.99
CA GLY A 126 -6.35 -9.22 -1.09
C GLY A 126 -5.05 -9.45 -1.86
N ILE A 127 -4.12 -10.22 -1.27
CA ILE A 127 -2.84 -10.61 -1.88
C ILE A 127 -2.57 -12.11 -1.67
N GLY A 128 -2.05 -12.76 -2.71
CA GLY A 128 -1.65 -14.16 -2.74
C GLY A 128 -2.77 -15.08 -3.24
N SER A 129 -2.63 -15.48 -4.50
CA SER A 129 -3.58 -16.28 -5.26
C SER A 129 -3.27 -17.78 -5.26
N ASP A 130 -2.54 -18.28 -4.25
CA ASP A 130 -2.10 -19.68 -4.08
C ASP A 130 -3.22 -20.69 -3.80
N HIS A 131 -4.44 -20.20 -3.55
CA HIS A 131 -5.66 -21.01 -3.50
C HIS A 131 -6.25 -21.32 -4.89
N ILE A 132 -5.64 -20.80 -5.95
CA ILE A 132 -5.97 -21.06 -7.35
C ILE A 132 -4.89 -21.97 -7.94
N ASP A 133 -5.29 -22.99 -8.69
CA ASP A 133 -4.37 -23.75 -9.53
C ASP A 133 -3.91 -22.88 -10.71
N LEU A 134 -2.83 -22.13 -10.50
CA LEU A 134 -2.31 -21.15 -11.45
C LEU A 134 -1.86 -21.80 -12.77
N GLN A 135 -1.43 -23.07 -12.75
CA GLN A 135 -1.03 -23.81 -13.95
C GLN A 135 -2.26 -24.24 -14.75
N ALA A 136 -3.30 -24.77 -14.09
CA ALA A 136 -4.56 -25.08 -14.75
C ALA A 136 -5.28 -23.81 -15.26
N ALA A 137 -5.19 -22.69 -14.53
CA ALA A 137 -5.74 -21.40 -14.96
C ALA A 137 -5.02 -20.87 -16.21
N ALA A 138 -3.68 -20.91 -16.23
CA ALA A 138 -2.87 -20.55 -17.39
C ALA A 138 -3.17 -21.44 -18.61
N ALA A 139 -3.20 -22.77 -18.42
CA ALA A 139 -3.54 -23.73 -19.48
C ALA A 139 -4.97 -23.58 -20.01
N ALA A 140 -5.90 -23.04 -19.21
CA ALA A 140 -7.27 -22.71 -19.61
C ALA A 140 -7.42 -21.31 -20.22
N GLY A 141 -6.34 -20.53 -20.32
CA GLY A 141 -6.35 -19.16 -20.83
C GLY A 141 -7.05 -18.15 -19.92
N LEU A 142 -7.15 -18.41 -18.61
CA LEU A 142 -7.82 -17.53 -17.67
C LEU A 142 -6.89 -16.40 -17.18
N THR A 143 -7.47 -15.20 -16.99
CA THR A 143 -6.79 -14.12 -16.28
C THR A 143 -6.92 -14.34 -14.77
N VAL A 144 -5.80 -14.33 -14.05
CA VAL A 144 -5.76 -14.34 -12.58
C VAL A 144 -5.09 -13.06 -12.12
N ALA A 145 -5.75 -12.28 -11.27
CA ALA A 145 -5.21 -11.02 -10.75
C ALA A 145 -5.51 -10.80 -9.26
N GLU A 146 -4.68 -10.02 -8.59
CA GLU A 146 -4.81 -9.67 -7.17
C GLU A 146 -4.47 -8.19 -6.94
N VAL A 147 -4.90 -7.63 -5.81
CA VAL A 147 -4.70 -6.20 -5.51
C VAL A 147 -3.30 -5.99 -4.91
N THR A 148 -2.27 -6.12 -5.75
CA THR A 148 -0.87 -6.04 -5.35
C THR A 148 -0.54 -4.72 -4.63
N GLY A 149 -0.13 -4.82 -3.37
CA GLY A 149 0.15 -3.68 -2.49
C GLY A 149 -0.98 -3.30 -1.52
N SER A 150 -2.20 -3.83 -1.68
CA SER A 150 -3.36 -3.46 -0.83
C SER A 150 -3.16 -3.67 0.66
N ASN A 151 -2.46 -4.73 1.10
CA ASN A 151 -2.34 -5.06 2.52
C ASN A 151 -0.89 -5.16 3.04
N VAL A 152 0.12 -4.84 2.22
CA VAL A 152 1.54 -5.07 2.56
C VAL A 152 2.03 -4.29 3.79
N VAL A 153 1.43 -3.13 4.04
CA VAL A 153 1.67 -2.33 5.26
C VAL A 153 1.10 -3.02 6.50
N SER A 154 -0.14 -3.50 6.41
CA SER A 154 -0.84 -4.16 7.51
C SER A 154 -0.18 -5.47 7.91
N VAL A 155 0.33 -6.25 6.95
CA VAL A 155 1.10 -7.47 7.25
C VAL A 155 2.44 -7.12 7.92
N ALA A 156 3.19 -6.13 7.41
CA ALA A 156 4.48 -5.74 8.00
C ALA A 156 4.35 -5.15 9.43
N GLU A 157 3.21 -4.55 9.75
CA GLU A 157 2.89 -4.06 11.10
C GLU A 157 2.53 -5.21 12.05
N ASP A 158 1.74 -6.17 11.59
CA ASP A 158 1.41 -7.40 12.33
C ASP A 158 2.66 -8.27 12.56
N GLU A 159 3.58 -8.37 11.58
CA GLU A 159 4.87 -9.04 11.76
C GLU A 159 5.71 -8.39 12.88
N LEU A 160 5.88 -7.07 12.87
CA LEU A 160 6.60 -6.35 13.94
C LEU A 160 5.92 -6.57 15.30
N MET A 161 4.58 -6.50 15.35
CA MET A 161 3.82 -6.78 16.57
C MET A 161 4.12 -8.20 17.09
N ARG A 162 4.14 -9.22 16.23
CA ARG A 162 4.44 -10.61 16.60
C ARG A 162 5.87 -10.80 17.10
N ILE A 163 6.85 -10.14 16.47
CA ILE A 163 8.24 -10.12 16.95
C ILE A 163 8.27 -9.62 18.40
N LEU A 164 7.58 -8.51 18.70
CA LEU A 164 7.51 -7.94 20.04
C LEU A 164 6.73 -8.83 21.02
N ILE A 165 5.60 -9.40 20.63
CA ILE A 165 4.80 -10.34 21.44
C ILE A 165 5.65 -11.53 21.91
N LEU A 166 6.40 -12.14 20.99
CA LEU A 166 7.27 -13.28 21.29
C LEU A 166 8.49 -12.85 22.13
N MET A 167 9.20 -11.79 21.71
CA MET A 167 10.44 -11.33 22.34
C MET A 167 10.21 -10.83 23.78
N ARG A 168 9.09 -10.13 24.03
CA ARG A 168 8.70 -9.62 25.36
C ARG A 168 7.96 -10.65 26.21
N ASN A 169 7.76 -11.88 25.71
CA ASN A 169 7.00 -12.93 26.38
C ASN A 169 5.58 -12.49 26.80
N PHE A 170 4.87 -11.77 25.91
CA PHE A 170 3.63 -11.07 26.23
C PHE A 170 2.47 -12.02 26.56
N VAL A 171 2.27 -13.11 25.79
CA VAL A 171 1.10 -13.99 25.95
C VAL A 171 1.02 -14.64 27.34
N PRO A 172 2.09 -15.22 27.92
CA PRO A 172 2.05 -15.70 29.30
C PRO A 172 1.78 -14.61 30.33
N GLY A 173 2.27 -13.38 30.12
CA GLY A 173 1.99 -12.25 31.00
C GLY A 173 0.53 -11.80 30.96
N TYR A 174 -0.06 -11.71 29.76
CA TYR A 174 -1.49 -11.46 29.59
C TYR A 174 -2.35 -12.53 30.27
N ASN A 175 -2.01 -13.81 30.09
CA ASN A 175 -2.74 -14.93 30.70
C ASN A 175 -2.72 -14.87 32.23
N GLN A 176 -1.58 -14.51 32.85
CA GLN A 176 -1.53 -14.33 34.31
C GLN A 176 -2.52 -13.26 34.78
N VAL A 177 -2.56 -12.10 34.12
CA VAL A 177 -3.49 -11.00 34.47
C VAL A 177 -4.95 -11.44 34.37
N VAL A 178 -5.33 -12.15 33.29
CA VAL A 178 -6.71 -12.64 33.10
C VAL A 178 -7.09 -13.71 34.14
N ASN A 179 -6.12 -14.51 34.59
CA ASN A 179 -6.34 -15.54 35.61
C ASN A 179 -6.26 -15.01 37.06
N GLY A 180 -5.92 -13.74 37.28
CA GLY A 180 -5.68 -13.17 38.61
C GLY A 180 -4.36 -13.63 39.27
N GLU A 181 -3.42 -14.13 38.47
CA GLU A 181 -2.09 -14.55 38.91
C GLU A 181 -1.09 -13.38 38.91
N TRP A 182 -0.05 -13.44 39.74
CA TRP A 182 1.04 -12.46 39.75
C TRP A 182 2.41 -13.11 40.02
N ASN A 183 3.01 -13.67 38.97
CA ASN A 183 4.32 -14.31 38.99
C ASN A 183 5.25 -13.71 37.92
N VAL A 184 5.85 -12.56 38.27
CA VAL A 184 6.83 -11.83 37.44
C VAL A 184 7.99 -12.72 37.00
N ALA A 185 8.52 -13.57 37.89
CA ALA A 185 9.64 -14.47 37.56
C ALA A 185 9.25 -15.48 36.47
N GLY A 186 8.02 -16.00 36.51
CA GLY A 186 7.44 -16.88 35.48
C GLY A 186 7.24 -16.23 34.10
N ILE A 187 7.42 -14.92 33.97
CA ILE A 187 7.39 -14.19 32.69
C ILE A 187 8.80 -13.76 32.31
N ALA A 188 9.53 -13.14 33.25
CA ALA A 188 10.80 -12.45 33.02
C ALA A 188 11.95 -13.38 32.63
N TYR A 189 11.93 -14.66 33.05
CA TYR A 189 13.02 -15.61 32.78
C TYR A 189 13.32 -15.87 31.29
N ARG A 190 12.39 -15.48 30.40
CA ARG A 190 12.43 -15.64 28.94
C ARG A 190 11.95 -14.39 28.19
N ALA A 191 11.90 -13.25 28.86
CA ALA A 191 11.57 -11.96 28.25
C ALA A 191 12.87 -11.20 27.95
N TYR A 192 13.00 -10.68 26.74
CA TYR A 192 14.22 -10.01 26.27
C TYR A 192 13.87 -8.69 25.58
N ASP A 193 14.82 -7.76 25.51
CA ASP A 193 14.68 -6.59 24.64
C ASP A 193 14.96 -6.98 23.18
N LEU A 194 14.27 -6.34 22.23
CA LEU A 194 14.53 -6.53 20.79
C LEU A 194 15.86 -5.88 20.35
N GLU A 195 16.34 -4.90 21.11
CA GLU A 195 17.63 -4.24 20.88
C GLU A 195 18.79 -5.24 20.85
N GLY A 196 19.72 -5.03 19.92
CA GLY A 196 20.91 -5.85 19.71
C GLY A 196 20.64 -7.25 19.13
N LYS A 197 19.39 -7.69 18.99
CA LYS A 197 19.04 -9.01 18.42
C LYS A 197 19.22 -9.03 16.91
N THR A 198 19.52 -10.20 16.37
CA THR A 198 19.60 -10.44 14.93
C THR A 198 18.24 -10.89 14.40
N VAL A 199 17.66 -10.09 13.50
CA VAL A 199 16.39 -10.40 12.83
C VAL A 199 16.66 -10.68 11.36
N GLY A 200 16.30 -11.87 10.89
CA GLY A 200 16.42 -12.27 9.48
C GLY A 200 15.06 -12.41 8.81
N THR A 201 14.85 -11.77 7.65
CA THR A 201 13.65 -12.00 6.82
C THR A 201 13.97 -12.90 5.63
N VAL A 202 13.17 -13.96 5.45
CA VAL A 202 13.22 -14.86 4.28
C VAL A 202 12.20 -14.37 3.27
N GLY A 203 12.68 -13.59 2.31
CA GLY A 203 11.90 -12.70 1.45
C GLY A 203 12.11 -11.23 1.85
N ALA A 204 12.59 -10.44 0.89
CA ALA A 204 12.71 -8.98 0.93
C ALA A 204 11.91 -8.33 -0.22
N GLY A 205 10.73 -8.92 -0.48
CA GLY A 205 9.68 -8.34 -1.32
C GLY A 205 9.04 -7.11 -0.67
N ARG A 206 7.80 -6.80 -1.06
CA ARG A 206 7.09 -5.60 -0.58
C ARG A 206 6.93 -5.55 0.95
N ILE A 207 6.56 -6.67 1.56
CA ILE A 207 6.32 -6.77 3.01
C ILE A 207 7.66 -6.78 3.76
N GLY A 208 8.59 -7.69 3.43
CA GLY A 208 9.92 -7.75 4.05
C GLY A 208 10.70 -6.42 4.03
N LYS A 209 10.60 -5.61 2.95
CA LYS A 209 11.16 -4.25 2.92
C LYS A 209 10.52 -3.32 3.96
N LEU A 210 9.18 -3.30 4.01
CA LEU A 210 8.42 -2.48 4.97
C LEU A 210 8.66 -2.89 6.42
N LEU A 211 8.90 -4.19 6.68
CA LEU A 211 9.32 -4.72 7.97
C LEU A 211 10.72 -4.23 8.35
N LEU A 212 11.72 -4.37 7.46
CA LEU A 212 13.10 -3.93 7.71
C LEU A 212 13.17 -2.42 8.00
N GLN A 213 12.40 -1.60 7.26
CA GLN A 213 12.27 -0.16 7.52
C GLN A 213 11.71 0.14 8.93
N ARG A 214 10.73 -0.65 9.39
CA ARG A 214 10.12 -0.52 10.72
C ARG A 214 10.99 -1.04 11.85
N LEU A 215 11.83 -2.04 11.60
CA LEU A 215 12.77 -2.60 12.58
C LEU A 215 14.01 -1.74 12.80
N LYS A 216 14.44 -0.95 11.80
CA LYS A 216 15.61 -0.07 11.90
C LYS A 216 15.71 0.72 13.23
N PRO A 217 14.68 1.46 13.70
CA PRO A 217 14.75 2.22 14.95
C PRO A 217 14.87 1.38 16.23
N PHE A 218 14.70 0.05 16.17
CA PHE A 218 14.86 -0.85 17.33
C PHE A 218 16.31 -1.31 17.57
N GLY A 219 17.30 -0.82 16.82
CA GLY A 219 18.71 -1.15 17.05
C GLY A 219 19.06 -2.63 16.83
N CYS A 220 18.37 -3.29 15.90
CA CYS A 220 18.58 -4.70 15.55
C CYS A 220 19.75 -4.90 14.56
N ASN A 221 20.34 -6.09 14.57
CA ASN A 221 21.19 -6.57 13.49
C ASN A 221 20.29 -7.15 12.38
N LEU A 222 20.05 -6.39 11.32
CA LEU A 222 19.11 -6.79 10.27
C LEU A 222 19.78 -7.60 9.15
N LEU A 223 19.24 -8.79 8.87
CA LEU A 223 19.64 -9.67 7.79
C LEU A 223 18.46 -9.95 6.85
N TYR A 224 18.73 -10.28 5.59
CA TYR A 224 17.71 -10.81 4.71
C TYR A 224 18.28 -11.77 3.66
N HIS A 225 17.43 -12.69 3.21
CA HIS A 225 17.69 -13.55 2.07
C HIS A 225 16.50 -13.47 1.11
N ASP A 226 16.76 -13.25 -0.18
CA ASP A 226 15.77 -13.25 -1.27
C ASP A 226 16.51 -13.65 -2.56
N ARG A 227 15.78 -14.17 -3.56
CA ARG A 227 16.31 -14.41 -4.91
C ARG A 227 16.77 -13.12 -5.62
N LEU A 228 16.30 -11.96 -5.17
CA LEU A 228 16.66 -10.64 -5.69
C LEU A 228 17.17 -9.77 -4.54
N GLN A 229 18.47 -9.44 -4.57
CA GLN A 229 19.05 -8.47 -3.65
C GLN A 229 18.33 -7.12 -3.74
N MET A 230 18.14 -6.44 -2.60
CA MET A 230 17.66 -5.07 -2.57
C MET A 230 18.69 -4.11 -3.20
N GLY A 231 18.20 -2.99 -3.74
CA GLY A 231 19.11 -1.94 -4.22
C GLY A 231 19.98 -1.39 -3.07
N PRO A 232 21.25 -1.00 -3.31
CA PRO A 232 22.17 -0.53 -2.27
C PRO A 232 21.64 0.63 -1.43
N GLU A 233 20.80 1.50 -2.01
CA GLU A 233 20.13 2.58 -1.28
C GLU A 233 19.18 2.05 -0.20
N MET A 234 18.46 0.96 -0.47
CA MET A 234 17.51 0.35 0.47
C MET A 234 18.24 -0.43 1.58
N GLU A 235 19.35 -1.10 1.26
CA GLU A 235 20.23 -1.70 2.28
C GLU A 235 20.82 -0.62 3.20
N LYS A 236 21.29 0.50 2.63
CA LYS A 236 21.80 1.65 3.39
C LYS A 236 20.70 2.34 4.21
N GLU A 237 19.49 2.47 3.66
CA GLU A 237 18.35 3.06 4.36
C GLU A 237 17.94 2.19 5.55
N THR A 238 17.80 0.88 5.38
CA THR A 238 17.37 -0.04 6.45
C THR A 238 18.48 -0.42 7.43
N GLY A 239 19.73 -0.43 6.98
CA GLY A 239 20.86 -1.07 7.67
C GLY A 239 20.89 -2.60 7.48
N ALA A 240 20.01 -3.17 6.66
CA ALA A 240 19.90 -4.61 6.46
C ALA A 240 20.97 -5.14 5.50
N LYS A 241 21.56 -6.29 5.85
CA LYS A 241 22.59 -6.97 5.06
C LYS A 241 22.02 -8.17 4.32
N TYR A 242 22.30 -8.26 3.03
CA TYR A 242 22.01 -9.47 2.24
C TYR A 242 22.85 -10.65 2.72
N VAL A 243 22.25 -11.84 2.70
CA VAL A 243 22.93 -13.12 2.90
C VAL A 243 22.52 -14.06 1.77
N GLU A 244 23.50 -14.55 1.02
CA GLU A 244 23.27 -15.30 -0.22
C GLU A 244 22.62 -16.67 0.00
N SER A 245 22.87 -17.32 1.14
CA SER A 245 22.28 -18.61 1.48
C SER A 245 21.49 -18.58 2.80
N LEU A 246 20.41 -19.38 2.87
CA LEU A 246 19.67 -19.59 4.12
C LEU A 246 20.52 -20.30 5.18
N ASP A 247 21.35 -21.26 4.76
CA ASP A 247 22.28 -21.98 5.64
C ASP A 247 23.25 -21.05 6.38
N GLU A 248 23.65 -19.93 5.75
CA GLU A 248 24.45 -18.90 6.42
C GLU A 248 23.63 -17.92 7.26
N MET A 249 22.37 -17.65 6.91
CA MET A 249 21.56 -16.65 7.61
C MET A 249 20.95 -17.22 8.89
N LEU A 250 20.31 -18.38 8.82
CA LEU A 250 19.51 -18.94 9.90
C LEU A 250 20.29 -19.20 11.22
N PRO A 251 21.56 -19.65 11.22
CA PRO A 251 22.34 -19.79 12.46
C PRO A 251 22.66 -18.45 13.15
N LYS A 252 22.56 -17.32 12.43
CA LYS A 252 22.88 -15.98 12.95
C LYS A 252 21.67 -15.30 13.60
N CYS A 253 20.45 -15.71 13.24
CA CYS A 253 19.19 -15.10 13.66
C CYS A 253 18.76 -15.50 15.08
N ASP A 254 18.31 -14.52 15.87
CA ASP A 254 17.50 -14.73 17.07
C ASP A 254 15.99 -14.75 16.72
N VAL A 255 15.63 -14.03 15.66
CA VAL A 255 14.27 -13.98 15.09
C VAL A 255 14.34 -14.25 13.60
N VAL A 256 13.47 -15.14 13.10
CA VAL A 256 13.30 -15.43 11.68
C VAL A 256 11.88 -15.06 11.25
N VAL A 257 11.73 -14.28 10.19
CA VAL A 257 10.43 -13.86 9.64
C VAL A 257 10.25 -14.39 8.23
N VAL A 258 9.11 -15.00 7.95
CA VAL A 258 8.81 -15.65 6.66
C VAL A 258 7.95 -14.75 5.79
N ASN A 259 8.52 -14.31 4.67
CA ASN A 259 8.03 -13.23 3.79
C ASN A 259 8.05 -13.63 2.29
N THR A 260 8.03 -14.93 2.01
CA THR A 260 8.14 -15.54 0.67
C THR A 260 6.81 -16.19 0.24
N PRO A 261 6.40 -16.14 -1.04
CA PRO A 261 5.16 -16.78 -1.49
C PRO A 261 5.21 -18.31 -1.36
N LEU A 262 4.04 -18.94 -1.26
CA LEU A 262 3.93 -20.39 -1.36
C LEU A 262 4.05 -20.83 -2.82
N THR A 263 5.02 -21.71 -3.06
CA THR A 263 5.36 -22.32 -4.35
C THR A 263 5.73 -23.79 -4.09
N GLU A 264 5.96 -24.57 -5.15
CA GLU A 264 6.50 -25.92 -5.01
C GLU A 264 7.84 -25.95 -4.25
N LYS A 265 8.71 -24.95 -4.47
CA LYS A 265 10.03 -24.86 -3.81
C LYS A 265 9.98 -24.40 -2.35
N THR A 266 8.96 -23.64 -1.97
CA THR A 266 8.83 -23.08 -0.60
C THR A 266 7.89 -23.89 0.29
N ARG A 267 7.10 -24.81 -0.26
CA ARG A 267 6.26 -25.74 0.50
C ARG A 267 7.13 -26.65 1.38
N GLY A 268 6.88 -26.65 2.69
CA GLY A 268 7.66 -27.44 3.67
C GLY A 268 9.14 -27.07 3.76
N MET A 269 9.54 -25.88 3.28
CA MET A 269 10.94 -25.42 3.29
C MET A 269 11.52 -25.35 4.70
N PHE A 270 10.72 -24.95 5.69
CA PHE A 270 11.08 -25.07 7.10
C PHE A 270 10.67 -26.44 7.65
N ASN A 271 11.40 -27.45 7.20
CA ASN A 271 11.35 -28.81 7.74
C ASN A 271 12.29 -28.97 8.96
N LYS A 272 12.35 -30.19 9.50
CA LYS A 272 13.18 -30.55 10.66
C LYS A 272 14.68 -30.26 10.49
N GLU A 273 15.22 -30.42 9.28
CA GLU A 273 16.63 -30.12 8.98
C GLU A 273 16.86 -28.60 8.98
N MET A 274 16.02 -27.84 8.27
CA MET A 274 16.14 -26.38 8.16
C MET A 274 15.94 -25.69 9.52
N ILE A 275 14.98 -26.17 10.33
CA ILE A 275 14.77 -25.68 11.70
C ILE A 275 15.99 -26.01 12.57
N GLY A 276 16.56 -27.22 12.45
CA GLY A 276 17.72 -27.65 13.25
C GLY A 276 19.01 -26.84 13.00
N LYS A 277 19.08 -26.05 11.92
CA LYS A 277 20.18 -25.11 11.62
C LYS A 277 20.04 -23.76 12.35
N MET A 278 18.89 -23.47 12.93
CA MET A 278 18.64 -22.22 13.65
C MET A 278 19.31 -22.22 15.04
N LYS A 279 19.33 -21.05 15.70
CA LYS A 279 19.70 -20.99 17.11
C LYS A 279 18.67 -21.71 17.97
N LYS A 280 19.14 -22.44 18.99
CA LYS A 280 18.26 -22.90 20.08
C LYS A 280 17.64 -21.67 20.78
N GLY A 281 16.31 -21.67 20.88
CA GLY A 281 15.52 -20.56 21.41
C GLY A 281 15.06 -19.55 20.35
N VAL A 282 15.29 -19.80 19.06
CA VAL A 282 14.86 -18.91 17.95
C VAL A 282 13.36 -18.61 18.00
N LEU A 283 13.01 -17.37 17.69
CA LEU A 283 11.61 -16.95 17.53
C LEU A 283 11.26 -16.93 16.03
N ILE A 284 10.12 -17.52 15.66
CA ILE A 284 9.69 -17.56 14.26
C ILE A 284 8.36 -16.83 14.10
N VAL A 285 8.31 -15.93 13.11
CA VAL A 285 7.10 -15.23 12.68
C VAL A 285 6.78 -15.61 11.24
N ASN A 286 5.56 -16.09 10.98
CA ASN A 286 5.10 -16.45 9.64
C ASN A 286 3.72 -15.88 9.37
N ASN A 287 3.66 -14.81 8.57
CA ASN A 287 2.44 -14.26 8.00
C ASN A 287 2.35 -14.51 6.48
N ALA A 288 3.27 -15.32 5.92
CA ALA A 288 3.29 -15.63 4.49
C ALA A 288 2.26 -16.70 4.15
N ARG A 289 2.54 -17.99 4.42
CA ARG A 289 1.60 -19.12 4.31
C ARG A 289 1.96 -20.25 5.27
N GLY A 290 0.95 -20.93 5.83
CA GLY A 290 1.14 -22.03 6.78
C GLY A 290 1.96 -23.19 6.19
N ALA A 291 1.64 -23.59 4.95
CA ALA A 291 2.29 -24.71 4.25
C ALA A 291 3.77 -24.47 3.85
N ILE A 292 4.36 -23.30 4.15
CA ILE A 292 5.80 -23.07 4.02
C ILE A 292 6.58 -23.76 5.16
N MET A 293 5.92 -23.99 6.29
CA MET A 293 6.44 -24.77 7.41
C MET A 293 6.02 -26.24 7.28
N ASP A 294 6.90 -27.15 7.71
CA ASP A 294 6.44 -28.49 8.12
C ASP A 294 5.71 -28.37 9.46
N ARG A 295 4.42 -28.71 9.45
CA ARG A 295 3.52 -28.57 10.61
C ARG A 295 4.03 -29.33 11.83
N GLN A 296 4.54 -30.54 11.63
CA GLN A 296 4.98 -31.44 12.71
C GLN A 296 6.39 -31.07 13.20
N ALA A 297 7.29 -30.70 12.28
CA ALA A 297 8.62 -30.23 12.66
C ALA A 297 8.58 -28.96 13.54
N VAL A 298 7.64 -28.03 13.27
CA VAL A 298 7.40 -26.88 14.15
C VAL A 298 6.95 -27.31 15.53
N VAL A 299 6.00 -28.24 15.65
CA VAL A 299 5.51 -28.75 16.95
C VAL A 299 6.64 -29.38 17.76
N GLU A 300 7.39 -30.32 17.17
CA GLU A 300 8.52 -30.98 17.84
C GLU A 300 9.61 -30.00 18.29
N ALA A 301 9.93 -29.00 17.45
CA ALA A 301 10.95 -28.00 17.75
C ALA A 301 10.49 -27.00 18.81
N VAL A 302 9.19 -26.68 18.87
CA VAL A 302 8.58 -25.85 19.92
C VAL A 302 8.52 -26.60 21.25
N GLU A 303 8.09 -27.86 21.26
CA GLU A 303 8.01 -28.70 22.47
C GLU A 303 9.39 -28.98 23.09
N SER A 304 10.41 -29.19 22.25
CA SER A 304 11.81 -29.35 22.70
C SER A 304 12.50 -28.04 23.09
N GLY A 305 11.85 -26.89 22.89
CA GLY A 305 12.42 -25.56 23.13
C GLY A 305 13.59 -25.21 22.20
N HIS A 306 13.68 -25.85 21.03
CA HIS A 306 14.57 -25.41 19.96
C HIS A 306 14.02 -24.15 19.30
N ILE A 307 12.71 -24.11 19.00
CA ILE A 307 11.98 -22.87 18.75
C ILE A 307 11.51 -22.33 20.11
N GLY A 308 11.92 -21.11 20.46
CA GLY A 308 11.52 -20.44 21.70
C GLY A 308 10.06 -19.97 21.69
N GLY A 309 9.53 -19.66 20.50
CA GLY A 309 8.13 -19.34 20.26
C GLY A 309 7.82 -19.19 18.76
N TYR A 310 6.57 -19.46 18.39
CA TYR A 310 6.08 -19.39 17.00
C TYR A 310 4.82 -18.53 16.95
N SER A 311 4.75 -17.60 15.99
CA SER A 311 3.60 -16.73 15.80
C SER A 311 3.29 -16.52 14.33
N GLY A 312 2.01 -16.35 14.02
CA GLY A 312 1.54 -16.12 12.66
C GLY A 312 0.02 -16.04 12.63
N ASP A 313 -0.52 -15.59 11.52
CA ASP A 313 -1.95 -15.60 11.25
C ASP A 313 -2.36 -16.65 10.19
N VAL A 314 -1.39 -17.21 9.46
CA VAL A 314 -1.60 -18.18 8.38
C VAL A 314 -1.54 -19.64 8.84
N TRP A 315 -2.41 -20.46 8.24
CA TRP A 315 -2.58 -21.88 8.57
C TRP A 315 -2.62 -22.74 7.30
N ASP A 316 -2.61 -24.06 7.49
CA ASP A 316 -2.80 -25.06 6.45
C ASP A 316 -3.57 -26.27 7.03
N PRO A 317 -4.80 -26.58 6.57
CA PRO A 317 -5.63 -25.84 5.61
C PRO A 317 -6.28 -24.58 6.24
N GLN A 318 -7.10 -23.86 5.47
CA GLN A 318 -7.88 -22.69 5.95
C GLN A 318 -9.38 -22.81 5.60
N PRO A 319 -10.30 -22.74 6.58
CA PRO A 319 -10.07 -22.50 8.02
C PRO A 319 -9.26 -23.60 8.73
N ALA A 320 -8.49 -23.21 9.74
CA ALA A 320 -7.70 -24.17 10.52
C ALA A 320 -8.61 -25.09 11.37
N PRO A 321 -8.48 -26.43 11.27
CA PRO A 321 -9.25 -27.38 12.06
C PRO A 321 -9.21 -27.10 13.57
N LYS A 322 -10.25 -27.53 14.31
CA LYS A 322 -10.34 -27.29 15.77
C LYS A 322 -9.21 -27.97 16.53
N ASP A 323 -8.77 -29.12 16.05
CA ASP A 323 -7.69 -29.98 16.54
C ASP A 323 -6.30 -29.63 15.95
N HIS A 324 -6.18 -28.55 15.16
CA HIS A 324 -4.91 -28.19 14.53
C HIS A 324 -3.81 -27.93 15.60
N PRO A 325 -2.66 -28.63 15.57
CA PRO A 325 -1.75 -28.72 16.72
C PRO A 325 -1.11 -27.38 17.13
N TRP A 326 -0.88 -26.47 16.19
CA TRP A 326 -0.38 -25.12 16.50
C TRP A 326 -1.30 -24.27 17.40
N ARG A 327 -2.56 -24.69 17.62
CA ARG A 327 -3.46 -24.06 18.61
C ARG A 327 -3.05 -24.36 20.06
N TYR A 328 -2.37 -25.49 20.28
CA TYR A 328 -2.15 -26.09 21.60
C TYR A 328 -0.67 -26.28 21.96
N MET A 329 0.24 -26.22 20.99
CA MET A 329 1.68 -26.26 21.26
C MET A 329 2.12 -25.10 22.19
N PRO A 330 3.09 -25.30 23.09
CA PRO A 330 3.51 -24.27 24.02
C PRO A 330 4.11 -23.06 23.30
N ASN A 331 4.14 -21.89 23.94
CA ASN A 331 4.83 -20.69 23.43
C ASN A 331 4.34 -20.19 22.05
N GLN A 332 3.15 -20.60 21.62
CA GLN A 332 2.51 -20.10 20.40
C GLN A 332 1.83 -18.75 20.66
N ALA A 333 1.83 -17.88 19.65
CA ALA A 333 1.08 -16.61 19.64
C ALA A 333 0.33 -16.44 18.31
N MET A 334 -0.40 -17.48 17.92
CA MET A 334 -1.17 -17.58 16.67
C MET A 334 -2.48 -16.80 16.74
N THR A 335 -2.93 -16.29 15.59
CA THR A 335 -4.29 -15.76 15.40
C THR A 335 -4.95 -16.43 14.18
N PRO A 336 -6.27 -16.29 13.96
CA PRO A 336 -6.85 -16.50 12.63
C PRO A 336 -6.20 -15.57 11.59
N HIS A 337 -6.35 -15.88 10.30
CA HIS A 337 -5.75 -15.14 9.18
C HIS A 337 -6.40 -13.75 9.02
N ILE A 338 -5.80 -12.72 9.64
CA ILE A 338 -6.40 -11.39 9.80
C ILE A 338 -5.50 -10.20 9.47
N SER A 339 -4.17 -10.37 9.43
CA SER A 339 -3.22 -9.26 9.21
C SER A 339 -3.49 -8.53 7.89
N GLY A 340 -3.88 -9.28 6.87
CA GLY A 340 -4.23 -8.78 5.55
C GLY A 340 -5.64 -8.18 5.41
N THR A 341 -6.50 -8.25 6.44
CA THR A 341 -7.93 -7.85 6.38
C THR A 341 -8.34 -6.83 7.46
N THR A 342 -7.38 -6.04 7.96
CA THR A 342 -7.69 -4.82 8.73
C THR A 342 -8.61 -3.89 7.92
N ILE A 343 -9.47 -3.09 8.56
CA ILE A 343 -10.44 -2.21 7.87
C ILE A 343 -9.76 -1.33 6.81
N ASP A 344 -8.60 -0.74 7.15
CA ASP A 344 -7.76 0.00 6.20
C ASP A 344 -7.36 -0.82 4.95
N ALA A 345 -7.01 -2.09 5.13
CA ALA A 345 -6.72 -3.00 4.01
C ALA A 345 -7.97 -3.37 3.22
N GLN A 346 -9.12 -3.56 3.89
CA GLN A 346 -10.39 -3.87 3.22
C GLN A 346 -10.82 -2.75 2.28
N LEU A 347 -10.75 -1.50 2.72
CA LEU A 347 -11.02 -0.32 1.87
C LEU A 347 -10.12 -0.31 0.62
N ARG A 348 -8.83 -0.63 0.77
CA ARG A 348 -7.88 -0.65 -0.35
C ARG A 348 -8.09 -1.83 -1.31
N TYR A 349 -8.31 -3.05 -0.82
CA TYR A 349 -8.57 -4.18 -1.72
C TYR A 349 -9.95 -4.11 -2.36
N ALA A 350 -10.98 -3.61 -1.67
CA ALA A 350 -12.30 -3.41 -2.27
C ALA A 350 -12.25 -2.40 -3.43
N ALA A 351 -11.57 -1.26 -3.24
CA ALA A 351 -11.34 -0.28 -4.29
C ALA A 351 -10.54 -0.86 -5.48
N GLY A 352 -9.47 -1.61 -5.21
CA GLY A 352 -8.67 -2.23 -6.28
C GLY A 352 -9.38 -3.37 -7.01
N THR A 353 -10.24 -4.14 -6.34
CA THR A 353 -11.12 -5.12 -6.99
C THR A 353 -12.14 -4.42 -7.89
N LYS A 354 -12.72 -3.29 -7.44
CA LYS A 354 -13.63 -2.48 -8.27
C LYS A 354 -12.93 -1.92 -9.52
N ASP A 355 -11.73 -1.36 -9.39
CA ASP A 355 -10.91 -0.86 -10.51
C ASP A 355 -10.66 -1.95 -11.56
N MET A 356 -10.21 -3.15 -11.15
CA MET A 356 -9.99 -4.26 -12.07
C MET A 356 -11.28 -4.77 -12.73
N LEU A 357 -12.43 -4.76 -12.03
CA LEU A 357 -13.72 -5.08 -12.63
C LEU A 357 -14.12 -4.04 -13.68
N GLU A 358 -14.00 -2.76 -13.37
CA GLU A 358 -14.32 -1.66 -14.30
C GLU A 358 -13.47 -1.73 -15.57
N LYS A 359 -12.18 -2.02 -15.42
CA LYS A 359 -11.25 -2.23 -16.54
C LYS A 359 -11.61 -3.46 -17.36
N TYR A 360 -11.91 -4.59 -16.72
CA TYR A 360 -12.37 -5.80 -17.39
C TYR A 360 -13.65 -5.58 -18.21
N PHE A 361 -14.64 -4.84 -17.70
CA PHE A 361 -15.87 -4.53 -18.43
C PHE A 361 -15.63 -3.62 -19.65
N LYS A 362 -14.62 -2.75 -19.60
CA LYS A 362 -14.20 -1.89 -20.72
C LYS A 362 -13.23 -2.56 -21.71
N GLY A 363 -12.73 -3.76 -21.41
CA GLY A 363 -11.66 -4.41 -22.18
C GLY A 363 -10.27 -3.76 -21.99
N GLU A 364 -10.08 -3.02 -20.89
CA GLU A 364 -8.81 -2.37 -20.55
C GLU A 364 -7.86 -3.29 -19.77
N ASP A 365 -6.56 -3.07 -19.94
CA ASP A 365 -5.51 -3.70 -19.14
C ASP A 365 -5.50 -3.20 -17.68
N PHE A 366 -5.19 -4.13 -16.77
CA PHE A 366 -4.92 -3.86 -15.36
C PHE A 366 -3.49 -3.34 -15.17
N PRO A 367 -3.18 -2.70 -14.03
CA PRO A 367 -1.79 -2.41 -13.66
C PRO A 367 -0.94 -3.69 -13.68
N ALA A 368 0.20 -3.66 -14.37
CA ALA A 368 1.00 -4.86 -14.68
C ALA A 368 1.35 -5.71 -13.45
N GLN A 369 1.56 -5.09 -12.29
CA GLN A 369 1.87 -5.76 -11.02
C GLN A 369 0.70 -6.56 -10.41
N ASN A 370 -0.53 -6.38 -10.89
CA ASN A 370 -1.71 -7.09 -10.39
C ASN A 370 -1.90 -8.45 -11.07
N TYR A 371 -1.35 -8.65 -12.27
CA TYR A 371 -1.45 -9.92 -12.98
C TYR A 371 -0.61 -11.02 -12.32
N ILE A 372 -1.26 -12.15 -12.06
CA ILE A 372 -0.64 -13.42 -11.64
C ILE A 372 -0.60 -14.40 -12.80
N VAL A 373 -1.66 -14.42 -13.62
CA VAL A 373 -1.74 -15.10 -14.91
C VAL A 373 -2.38 -14.15 -15.92
N LYS A 374 -1.76 -13.98 -17.09
CA LYS A 374 -2.31 -13.25 -18.24
C LYS A 374 -1.89 -13.98 -19.52
N ASP A 375 -2.79 -14.10 -20.49
CA ASP A 375 -2.51 -14.64 -21.83
C ASP A 375 -1.83 -16.03 -21.82
N GLY A 376 -2.15 -16.86 -20.81
CA GLY A 376 -1.55 -18.19 -20.59
C GLY A 376 -0.17 -18.18 -19.92
N GLU A 377 0.38 -17.02 -19.56
CA GLU A 377 1.65 -16.89 -18.86
C GLU A 377 1.49 -16.56 -17.37
N LEU A 378 2.19 -17.30 -16.50
CA LEU A 378 2.33 -16.96 -15.08
C LEU A 378 3.29 -15.77 -14.90
N ALA A 379 3.07 -14.93 -13.88
CA ALA A 379 4.01 -13.87 -13.54
C ALA A 379 5.37 -14.45 -13.04
N PRO A 380 6.53 -13.78 -13.28
CA PRO A 380 7.87 -14.36 -13.05
C PRO A 380 8.18 -14.81 -11.61
N GLN A 381 7.47 -14.32 -10.61
CA GLN A 381 7.59 -14.76 -9.22
C GLN A 381 6.88 -16.09 -8.91
N TYR A 382 5.97 -16.54 -9.79
CA TYR A 382 5.25 -17.82 -9.69
C TYR A 382 5.74 -18.85 -10.73
N ARG A 383 6.62 -18.47 -11.66
CA ARG A 383 7.33 -19.42 -12.54
C ARG A 383 8.34 -20.22 -11.72
N GLY A 384 8.11 -21.52 -11.53
CA GLY A 384 9.17 -22.44 -11.13
C GLY A 384 10.30 -22.38 -12.16
N CYS A 385 11.56 -22.37 -11.70
CA CYS A 385 12.72 -22.24 -12.60
C CYS A 385 12.91 -23.48 -13.50
N TYR A 386 12.19 -23.53 -14.62
CA TYR A 386 12.82 -23.97 -15.85
C TYR A 386 13.68 -22.81 -16.34
N VAL A 387 14.99 -23.06 -16.43
CA VAL A 387 15.93 -22.11 -17.03
C VAL A 387 15.56 -21.97 -18.51
N LEU A 388 15.13 -20.77 -18.92
CA LEU A 388 15.11 -20.41 -20.32
C LEU A 388 16.57 -20.35 -20.80
N LEU A 389 17.01 -21.43 -21.47
CA LEU A 389 18.16 -21.36 -22.37
C LEU A 389 17.81 -20.33 -23.47
N PRO A 390 18.64 -19.31 -23.69
CA PRO A 390 18.37 -18.34 -24.74
C PRO A 390 18.54 -18.99 -26.11
N LEU A 391 17.47 -18.95 -26.91
CA LEU A 391 17.54 -19.23 -28.35
C LEU A 391 18.39 -18.14 -29.02
N LEU A 392 19.64 -18.49 -29.35
CA LEU A 392 20.48 -17.74 -30.29
C LEU A 392 20.79 -18.64 -31.48
N ASP A 393 19.90 -18.60 -32.48
CA ASP A 393 20.18 -19.18 -33.79
C ASP A 393 21.17 -18.29 -34.56
N SER A 394 22.40 -18.77 -34.72
CA SER A 394 23.29 -18.40 -35.83
C SER A 394 24.37 -19.49 -35.98
N PRO A 395 24.44 -20.20 -37.12
CA PRO A 395 25.26 -21.40 -37.24
C PRO A 395 26.70 -21.07 -37.65
N VAL A 396 27.68 -21.53 -36.86
CA VAL A 396 29.06 -21.71 -37.31
C VAL A 396 29.53 -23.10 -36.88
N ASN A 397 29.78 -23.96 -37.86
CA ASN A 397 30.38 -25.29 -37.64
C ASN A 397 31.79 -25.15 -37.05
N PHE A 398 32.17 -26.02 -36.10
CA PHE A 398 33.33 -26.90 -36.26
C PHE A 398 33.31 -28.07 -35.26
N SER A 399 34.25 -29.01 -35.43
CA SER A 399 34.10 -30.43 -35.09
C SER A 399 34.37 -30.87 -33.64
N VAL A 400 33.51 -31.78 -33.17
CA VAL A 400 33.83 -33.07 -32.51
C VAL A 400 35.24 -33.26 -31.93
N THR A 401 35.32 -33.52 -30.61
CA THR A 401 36.00 -34.72 -30.06
C THR A 401 35.60 -35.07 -28.61
N SER A 402 34.93 -36.22 -28.47
CA SER A 402 35.04 -37.26 -27.42
C SER A 402 35.97 -36.98 -26.21
N ARG A 403 35.58 -37.23 -24.94
CA ARG A 403 35.27 -38.56 -24.36
C ARG A 403 34.55 -38.48 -22.99
N MET A 404 33.75 -39.50 -22.69
CA MET A 404 33.32 -39.85 -21.32
C MET A 404 34.45 -40.54 -20.54
N ALA A 405 34.48 -40.35 -19.21
CA ALA A 405 34.94 -41.36 -18.26
C ALA A 405 34.31 -41.09 -16.89
N ALA A 406 33.69 -42.12 -16.28
CA ALA A 406 33.24 -42.12 -14.90
C ALA A 406 34.14 -43.03 -14.07
N ALA A 407 34.32 -42.73 -12.77
CA ALA A 407 34.90 -43.65 -11.80
C ALA A 407 34.41 -43.34 -10.37
N ASN A 408 34.15 -44.39 -9.59
CA ASN A 408 33.71 -44.34 -8.19
C ASN A 408 34.90 -44.55 -7.22
N THR A 409 34.64 -44.34 -5.91
CA THR A 409 35.37 -44.90 -4.74
C THR A 409 36.82 -44.39 -4.52
N LEU A 410 37.42 -44.37 -3.31
CA LEU A 410 37.12 -44.99 -2.00
C LEU A 410 37.72 -44.16 -0.81
N GLN A 411 37.74 -44.72 0.41
CA GLN A 411 38.00 -44.08 1.71
C GLN A 411 39.49 -43.94 2.14
N ASP A 412 39.70 -43.07 3.15
CA ASP A 412 40.68 -43.09 4.26
C ASP A 412 42.17 -43.43 4.02
N LEU A 413 43.06 -42.51 4.44
CA LEU A 413 43.98 -42.74 5.58
C LEU A 413 44.80 -41.49 5.99
N SER A 414 45.33 -41.53 7.21
CA SER A 414 46.00 -40.45 7.96
C SER A 414 47.54 -40.47 7.91
N SER A 415 48.21 -39.30 7.93
CA SER A 415 49.40 -39.03 8.80
C SER A 415 50.01 -37.62 8.66
N LEU A 416 50.55 -37.11 9.78
CA LEU A 416 51.32 -35.85 10.05
C LEU A 416 52.73 -35.82 9.38
N PRO A 417 53.55 -34.71 9.36
CA PRO A 417 53.81 -33.72 10.45
C PRO A 417 54.07 -32.21 10.10
N VAL A 418 53.71 -31.28 11.02
CA VAL A 418 54.58 -30.38 11.87
C VAL A 418 55.57 -29.47 11.10
N THR A 419 55.43 -28.13 11.11
CA THR A 419 55.93 -27.11 12.09
C THR A 419 55.16 -25.75 11.93
N GLU A 420 55.21 -24.68 12.74
CA GLU A 420 55.57 -24.40 14.16
C GLU A 420 54.93 -23.06 14.66
N LYS A 421 55.04 -22.77 15.98
CA LYS A 421 55.16 -21.50 16.78
C LYS A 421 54.64 -20.13 16.24
N MET A 422 54.17 -19.15 17.04
CA MET A 422 53.85 -18.94 18.48
C MET A 422 52.98 -17.65 18.54
N SER A 423 52.03 -17.43 19.47
CA SER A 423 52.28 -17.07 20.88
C SER A 423 51.03 -17.25 21.78
N GLU A 424 51.22 -17.22 23.10
CA GLU A 424 50.19 -17.49 24.11
C GLU A 424 49.62 -16.21 24.78
N CYS A 425 48.39 -16.32 25.29
CA CYS A 425 48.03 -15.78 26.61
C CYS A 425 46.92 -16.63 27.26
N ARG A 426 47.06 -16.95 28.55
CA ARG A 426 46.22 -17.90 29.32
C ARG A 426 45.48 -17.20 30.46
N ALA A 427 44.19 -17.55 30.65
CA ALA A 427 43.53 -17.71 31.95
C ALA A 427 42.21 -18.50 31.73
N SER A 428 42.15 -19.80 32.05
CA SER A 428 41.83 -20.39 33.36
C SER A 428 40.35 -20.74 33.52
N LEU A 429 40.05 -22.04 33.41
CA LEU A 429 38.74 -22.66 33.61
C LEU A 429 38.50 -23.07 35.07
N THR A 430 37.24 -23.04 35.52
CA THR A 430 36.69 -24.04 36.46
C THR A 430 35.24 -24.39 36.09
N LYS A 431 34.83 -25.64 36.37
CA LYS A 431 33.50 -26.21 36.07
C LYS A 431 32.87 -26.78 37.37
N PRO A 432 31.57 -27.14 37.37
CA PRO A 432 30.71 -27.02 38.57
C PRO A 432 30.59 -28.29 39.43
N CYS A 433 30.02 -28.12 40.62
CA CYS A 433 29.55 -29.21 41.47
C CYS A 433 28.02 -29.39 41.39
N VAL A 434 27.57 -30.65 41.51
CA VAL A 434 26.16 -31.07 41.50
C VAL A 434 25.68 -31.30 42.94
N GLY A 435 24.43 -30.93 43.23
CA GLY A 435 23.74 -31.29 44.48
C GLY A 435 22.28 -31.64 44.23
N LYS A 436 21.86 -32.87 44.58
CA LYS A 436 20.45 -33.28 44.65
C LYS A 436 19.98 -33.22 46.11
N MET A 437 18.74 -32.80 46.36
CA MET A 437 17.94 -33.35 47.46
C MET A 437 16.43 -33.18 47.23
N ASN A 438 15.66 -34.16 47.71
CA ASN A 438 14.20 -34.24 47.62
C ASN A 438 13.53 -33.64 48.88
N GLY A 439 12.26 -33.24 48.76
CA GLY A 439 11.26 -33.75 49.72
C GLY A 439 10.26 -32.78 50.37
N LYS A 440 8.97 -32.95 49.98
CA LYS A 440 7.75 -32.89 50.81
C LYS A 440 7.28 -31.57 51.46
N SER A 441 6.18 -31.06 50.90
CA SER A 441 4.86 -30.77 51.53
C SER A 441 4.74 -30.58 53.05
N GLU A 442 4.00 -29.55 53.48
CA GLU A 442 2.74 -29.71 54.24
C GLU A 442 1.87 -28.43 54.22
N ASP A 443 0.69 -28.47 54.84
CA ASP A 443 -0.54 -27.72 54.50
C ASP A 443 -1.17 -27.00 55.72
N ARG A 444 -2.21 -26.14 55.49
CA ARG A 444 -3.24 -25.68 56.47
C ARG A 444 -2.85 -24.58 57.51
N PRO A 445 -3.78 -23.74 58.05
CA PRO A 445 -5.01 -23.10 57.52
C PRO A 445 -5.11 -21.56 57.73
N LEU A 446 -6.21 -20.97 57.22
CA LEU A 446 -6.77 -19.66 57.63
C LEU A 446 -7.27 -19.64 59.10
N PRO A 447 -7.45 -18.44 59.67
CA PRO A 447 -8.69 -18.15 60.39
C PRO A 447 -9.41 -16.87 59.90
N SER A 448 -10.68 -16.74 60.28
CA SER A 448 -11.65 -15.79 59.74
C SER A 448 -11.98 -14.61 60.67
N SER A 449 -12.65 -13.60 60.09
CA SER A 449 -13.74 -12.79 60.67
C SER A 449 -13.51 -11.98 61.96
N VAL A 450 -13.55 -10.64 61.83
CA VAL A 450 -14.43 -9.76 62.63
C VAL A 450 -14.94 -8.64 61.73
N ALA A 451 -16.20 -8.24 61.90
CA ALA A 451 -16.78 -7.03 61.30
C ALA A 451 -17.36 -6.15 62.42
N LEU A 452 -17.35 -4.81 62.27
CA LEU A 452 -18.38 -3.86 62.73
C LEU A 452 -18.02 -2.40 62.36
N ASN A 453 -19.06 -1.66 61.94
CA ASN A 453 -19.13 -0.23 61.58
C ASN A 453 -19.34 0.65 62.86
N PRO A 454 -19.64 1.98 62.77
CA PRO A 454 -19.06 3.08 61.96
C PRO A 454 -18.84 4.40 62.77
N SER A 455 -18.08 5.38 62.24
CA SER A 455 -18.40 6.83 62.32
C SER A 455 -17.37 7.71 61.59
N LEU A 456 -17.81 8.89 61.13
CA LEU A 456 -17.03 9.85 60.33
C LEU A 456 -16.32 10.93 61.19
N VAL A 457 -15.30 11.55 60.60
CA VAL A 457 -15.12 13.02 60.36
C VAL A 457 -13.65 13.45 60.57
N GLU A 458 -13.03 13.92 59.47
CA GLU A 458 -11.85 14.83 59.37
C GLU A 458 -10.52 14.41 60.05
N THR A 459 -9.32 14.69 59.54
CA THR A 459 -8.84 15.36 58.30
C THR A 459 -7.37 14.93 58.10
N GLU A 460 -6.94 14.62 56.88
CA GLU A 460 -5.64 15.06 56.31
C GLU A 460 -5.51 14.64 54.84
N LYS A 461 -4.74 15.41 54.05
CA LYS A 461 -4.59 15.23 52.59
C LYS A 461 -3.60 14.12 52.24
N PRO A 462 -3.82 13.40 51.14
CA PRO A 462 -2.74 12.93 50.27
C PRO A 462 -2.61 13.80 49.01
N GLU A 463 -1.42 13.76 48.41
CA GLU A 463 -1.00 14.61 47.30
C GLU A 463 -1.66 14.19 45.97
N GLY A 464 -1.96 15.17 45.11
CA GLY A 464 -2.73 14.95 43.89
C GLY A 464 -2.02 14.11 42.83
N GLU A 465 -2.72 13.11 42.29
CA GLU A 465 -2.32 12.37 41.11
C GLU A 465 -2.11 13.31 39.91
N LYS A 466 -1.03 13.09 39.15
CA LYS A 466 -0.87 13.73 37.84
C LYS A 466 -1.73 13.02 36.81
N ALA A 467 -2.97 13.49 36.68
CA ALA A 467 -3.84 13.12 35.56
C ALA A 467 -3.12 13.35 34.22
N THR A 468 -3.09 12.33 33.36
CA THR A 468 -2.70 12.48 31.96
C THR A 468 -3.78 13.24 31.21
N VAL A 469 -3.57 14.55 31.02
CA VAL A 469 -4.49 15.39 30.24
C VAL A 469 -4.45 14.98 28.77
N GLU A 470 -5.49 14.32 28.30
CA GLU A 470 -5.71 14.05 26.88
C GLU A 470 -6.31 15.28 26.20
N VAL A 471 -5.82 15.62 25.01
CA VAL A 471 -6.39 16.69 24.18
C VAL A 471 -7.31 16.07 23.15
N GLU A 472 -8.60 16.38 23.25
CA GLU A 472 -9.61 15.92 22.31
C GLU A 472 -9.52 16.67 20.96
N TYR A 473 -9.65 15.94 19.84
CA TYR A 473 -9.55 16.49 18.48
C TYR A 473 -10.92 16.56 17.81
N ILE A 474 -11.71 17.56 18.21
CA ILE A 474 -13.05 17.79 17.67
C ILE A 474 -12.95 18.30 16.21
N GLU A 475 -13.55 17.58 15.26
CA GLU A 475 -13.68 18.02 13.85
C GLU A 475 -14.59 19.26 13.78
N SER A 476 -14.34 20.15 12.81
CA SER A 476 -14.85 21.53 12.85
C SER A 476 -16.38 21.65 12.79
N GLU A 477 -17.06 20.66 12.20
CA GLU A 477 -18.53 20.54 12.15
C GLU A 477 -19.17 20.17 13.51
N ASN A 478 -18.37 19.73 14.48
CA ASN A 478 -18.78 19.33 15.83
C ASN A 478 -18.27 20.30 16.91
N LEU A 479 -17.69 21.45 16.53
CA LEU A 479 -17.33 22.49 17.48
C LEU A 479 -18.60 23.26 17.88
N ASN A 480 -18.87 23.35 19.18
CA ASN A 480 -19.80 24.32 19.74
C ASN A 480 -19.18 25.72 19.79
N ASP A 481 -20.02 26.75 19.92
CA ASP A 481 -19.57 28.10 20.21
C ASP A 481 -18.87 28.18 21.58
N VAL A 482 -18.28 29.33 21.91
CA VAL A 482 -17.70 29.61 23.23
C VAL A 482 -18.81 29.62 24.28
N ASP A 483 -18.62 28.94 25.41
CA ASP A 483 -19.66 28.73 26.43
C ASP A 483 -20.28 30.05 26.93
N ASP A 484 -21.62 30.08 27.09
CA ASP A 484 -22.42 31.28 27.39
C ASP A 484 -22.02 32.04 28.68
N ALA A 485 -21.18 31.46 29.54
CA ALA A 485 -20.62 32.13 30.72
C ALA A 485 -19.69 33.31 30.36
N ASP A 486 -19.16 33.35 29.13
CA ASP A 486 -18.38 34.46 28.58
C ASP A 486 -19.15 35.28 27.52
N ALA A 487 -20.46 35.04 27.30
CA ALA A 487 -21.23 35.76 26.27
C ALA A 487 -21.56 37.23 26.64
N ASP A 488 -21.58 37.55 27.95
CA ASP A 488 -21.57 38.93 28.46
C ASP A 488 -20.16 39.52 28.57
N ALA A 489 -19.11 38.73 28.32
CA ALA A 489 -17.75 39.22 28.26
C ALA A 489 -17.49 39.86 26.88
N ASP A 490 -17.06 41.12 26.89
CA ASP A 490 -16.58 41.86 25.72
C ASP A 490 -15.74 40.94 24.80
N ALA A 491 -16.04 40.93 23.50
CA ALA A 491 -15.31 40.12 22.51
C ALA A 491 -13.80 40.41 22.56
N ASP A 492 -13.40 41.63 22.95
CA ASP A 492 -12.01 42.01 23.19
C ASP A 492 -11.36 41.27 24.39
N ALA A 493 -12.14 40.86 25.41
CA ALA A 493 -11.67 40.06 26.54
C ALA A 493 -11.40 38.60 26.14
N VAL A 494 -12.34 37.95 25.44
CA VAL A 494 -12.15 36.59 24.88
C VAL A 494 -10.96 36.58 23.92
N LEU A 495 -10.85 37.60 23.06
CA LEU A 495 -9.74 37.79 22.13
C LEU A 495 -8.38 37.98 22.84
N LYS A 496 -8.32 38.79 23.91
CA LYS A 496 -7.12 38.94 24.76
C LYS A 496 -6.72 37.61 25.40
N SER A 497 -7.70 36.82 25.86
CA SER A 497 -7.48 35.48 26.43
C SER A 497 -6.87 34.53 25.39
N VAL A 498 -7.41 34.50 24.17
CA VAL A 498 -6.87 33.69 23.05
C VAL A 498 -5.42 34.07 22.72
N LEU A 499 -5.11 35.37 22.62
CA LEU A 499 -3.74 35.82 22.38
C LEU A 499 -2.79 35.42 23.52
N ALA A 500 -3.22 35.58 24.78
CA ALA A 500 -2.43 35.15 25.94
C ALA A 500 -2.16 33.64 25.94
N GLY A 501 -3.18 32.82 25.63
CA GLY A 501 -3.08 31.37 25.53
C GLY A 501 -2.15 30.90 24.41
N LEU A 502 -2.22 31.51 23.21
CA LEU A 502 -1.28 31.24 22.11
C LEU A 502 0.18 31.65 22.42
N HIS A 503 0.36 32.62 23.32
CA HIS A 503 1.66 33.01 23.85
C HIS A 503 2.16 32.13 25.01
N SER A 504 1.32 31.25 25.57
CA SER A 504 1.65 30.41 26.72
C SER A 504 2.88 29.51 26.50
N LYS A 505 3.54 29.18 27.61
CA LYS A 505 4.60 28.16 27.68
C LYS A 505 4.03 26.76 27.93
N ASP A 506 2.82 26.68 28.49
CA ASP A 506 2.10 25.42 28.61
C ASP A 506 1.47 25.05 27.27
N TRP A 507 1.58 23.77 26.91
CA TRP A 507 1.17 23.26 25.61
C TRP A 507 -0.31 22.88 25.56
N VAL A 508 -0.94 22.61 26.70
CA VAL A 508 -2.40 22.37 26.79
C VAL A 508 -3.12 23.70 26.53
N SER A 509 -2.73 24.74 27.26
CA SER A 509 -3.18 26.14 27.07
C SER A 509 -3.07 26.61 25.61
N VAL A 510 -2.00 26.22 24.89
CA VAL A 510 -1.85 26.54 23.46
C VAL A 510 -2.83 25.74 22.60
N CYS A 511 -3.09 24.47 22.89
CA CYS A 511 -4.11 23.68 22.19
C CYS A 511 -5.52 24.26 22.41
N ASP A 512 -5.85 24.67 23.64
CA ASP A 512 -7.15 25.25 23.98
C ASP A 512 -7.34 26.60 23.27
N ALA A 513 -6.30 27.45 23.29
CA ALA A 513 -6.32 28.72 22.56
C ALA A 513 -6.43 28.53 21.04
N LEU A 514 -5.78 27.51 20.46
CA LEU A 514 -5.95 27.15 19.04
C LEU A 514 -7.39 26.66 18.74
N ASN A 515 -8.00 25.87 19.63
CA ASN A 515 -9.41 25.49 19.49
C ASN A 515 -10.35 26.70 19.63
N ASN A 516 -10.04 27.69 20.47
CA ASN A 516 -10.81 28.94 20.54
C ASN A 516 -10.64 29.80 19.28
N VAL A 517 -9.46 29.81 18.64
CA VAL A 517 -9.30 30.41 17.28
C VAL A 517 -10.22 29.73 16.26
N ARG A 518 -10.40 28.40 16.34
CA ARG A 518 -11.32 27.66 15.46
C ARG A 518 -12.78 28.07 15.70
N ARG A 519 -13.22 28.08 16.96
CA ARG A 519 -14.57 28.54 17.36
C ARG A 519 -14.84 29.97 16.87
N LEU A 520 -13.95 30.91 17.18
CA LEU A 520 -14.07 32.30 16.72
C LEU A 520 -14.08 32.44 15.20
N SER A 521 -13.36 31.59 14.46
CA SER A 521 -13.38 31.60 12.99
C SER A 521 -14.70 31.09 12.40
N ILE A 522 -15.42 30.22 13.11
CA ILE A 522 -16.70 29.63 12.69
C ILE A 522 -17.88 30.51 13.10
N PHE A 523 -17.93 30.91 14.37
CA PHE A 523 -19.09 31.60 14.97
C PHE A 523 -18.96 33.13 14.99
N HIS A 524 -17.73 33.66 15.16
CA HIS A 524 -17.46 35.09 15.39
C HIS A 524 -16.52 35.70 14.35
N LYS A 525 -16.68 35.28 13.08
CA LYS A 525 -15.77 35.57 11.96
C LYS A 525 -15.40 37.06 11.85
N ASP A 526 -16.37 37.96 11.94
CA ASP A 526 -16.15 39.39 11.70
C ASP A 526 -15.31 40.06 12.82
N ALA A 527 -15.49 39.63 14.07
CA ALA A 527 -14.70 40.12 15.20
C ALA A 527 -13.22 39.67 15.12
N MET A 528 -12.99 38.50 14.53
CA MET A 528 -11.68 37.87 14.43
C MET A 528 -10.89 38.30 13.18
N LEU A 529 -11.56 38.74 12.11
CA LEU A 529 -10.96 39.25 10.87
C LEU A 529 -9.82 40.28 11.08
N PRO A 530 -9.98 41.38 11.85
CA PRO A 530 -8.90 42.36 12.07
C PRO A 530 -7.70 41.82 12.88
N MET A 531 -7.81 40.63 13.48
CA MET A 531 -6.80 40.04 14.36
C MET A 531 -5.99 38.92 13.71
N LEU A 532 -6.31 38.54 12.46
CA LEU A 532 -5.57 37.53 11.72
C LEU A 532 -4.08 37.87 11.57
N GLU A 533 -3.73 39.15 11.41
CA GLU A 533 -2.33 39.62 11.38
C GLU A 533 -1.54 39.26 12.65
N LYS A 534 -2.20 39.27 13.82
CA LYS A 534 -1.57 38.92 15.12
C LYS A 534 -1.61 37.42 15.38
N VAL A 535 -2.70 36.76 14.98
CA VAL A 535 -2.94 35.34 15.27
C VAL A 535 -2.19 34.40 14.33
N ILE A 536 -2.12 34.69 13.02
CA ILE A 536 -1.47 33.82 12.05
C ILE A 536 0.02 33.57 12.37
N PRO A 537 0.84 34.57 12.78
CA PRO A 537 2.20 34.32 13.26
C PRO A 537 2.29 33.34 14.43
N LEU A 538 1.28 33.33 15.31
CA LEU A 538 1.21 32.42 16.46
C LEU A 538 0.73 31.02 16.05
N VAL A 539 -0.20 30.90 15.09
CA VAL A 539 -0.54 29.61 14.46
C VAL A 539 0.68 29.02 13.76
N VAL A 540 1.47 29.83 13.04
CA VAL A 540 2.75 29.44 12.40
C VAL A 540 3.80 29.01 13.43
N LYS A 541 3.87 29.69 14.59
CA LYS A 541 4.71 29.26 15.73
C LYS A 541 4.25 27.90 16.28
N SER A 542 2.95 27.66 16.38
CA SER A 542 2.36 26.39 16.83
C SER A 542 2.56 25.25 15.81
N LEU A 543 2.49 25.52 14.50
CA LEU A 543 2.91 24.58 13.46
C LEU A 543 4.38 24.19 13.64
N LYS A 544 5.26 25.10 14.06
CA LYS A 544 6.69 24.79 14.31
C LYS A 544 6.97 24.05 15.63
N ASN A 545 5.97 23.80 16.47
CA ASN A 545 6.15 23.13 17.77
C ASN A 545 6.69 21.68 17.60
N PRO A 546 7.52 21.16 18.52
CA PRO A 546 7.93 19.75 18.50
C PRO A 546 6.82 18.76 18.91
N ARG A 547 5.79 19.19 19.66
CA ARG A 547 4.68 18.35 20.11
C ARG A 547 3.66 18.12 19.00
N SER A 548 3.35 16.85 18.72
CA SER A 548 2.39 16.44 17.69
C SER A 548 0.97 16.98 17.93
N ALA A 549 0.52 17.03 19.18
CA ALA A 549 -0.78 17.57 19.56
C ALA A 549 -0.94 19.03 19.10
N VAL A 550 -0.03 19.91 19.52
CA VAL A 550 -0.01 21.34 19.15
C VAL A 550 0.07 21.51 17.63
N CYS A 551 0.90 20.72 16.94
CA CYS A 551 0.96 20.77 15.47
C CYS A 551 -0.34 20.37 14.79
N LYS A 552 -0.99 19.28 15.24
CA LYS A 552 -2.25 18.80 14.64
C LYS A 552 -3.35 19.82 14.86
N THR A 553 -3.52 20.34 16.09
CA THR A 553 -4.49 21.39 16.40
C THR A 553 -4.23 22.64 15.55
N ALA A 554 -2.97 23.05 15.37
CA ALA A 554 -2.63 24.19 14.50
C ALA A 554 -2.89 23.92 12.99
N CYS A 555 -2.78 22.68 12.51
CA CYS A 555 -3.18 22.32 11.15
C CYS A 555 -4.70 22.40 10.98
N MET A 556 -5.48 21.89 11.95
CA MET A 556 -6.95 22.02 11.97
C MET A 556 -7.36 23.50 12.02
N THR A 557 -6.71 24.30 12.87
CA THR A 557 -6.88 25.76 12.93
C THR A 557 -6.61 26.44 11.60
N SER A 558 -5.55 26.04 10.89
CA SER A 558 -5.26 26.58 9.56
C SER A 558 -6.35 26.22 8.54
N ALA A 559 -6.89 25.00 8.60
CA ALA A 559 -7.99 24.57 7.72
C ALA A 559 -9.24 25.44 7.92
N ASP A 560 -9.62 25.70 9.18
CA ASP A 560 -10.78 26.53 9.52
C ASP A 560 -10.58 27.99 9.14
N ILE A 561 -9.37 28.53 9.29
CA ILE A 561 -9.01 29.87 8.80
C ILE A 561 -9.20 29.96 7.28
N PHE A 562 -8.80 28.94 6.50
CA PHE A 562 -9.03 28.95 5.06
C PHE A 562 -10.52 28.89 4.69
N ILE A 563 -11.32 28.09 5.42
CA ILE A 563 -12.77 27.96 5.22
C ILE A 563 -13.51 29.26 5.56
N ALA A 564 -13.13 29.90 6.67
CA ALA A 564 -13.80 31.10 7.16
C ALA A 564 -13.48 32.33 6.31
N TYR A 565 -12.20 32.56 5.98
CA TYR A 565 -11.72 33.84 5.47
C TYR A 565 -11.40 33.87 3.98
N ASN A 566 -11.39 32.73 3.28
CA ASN A 566 -11.21 32.63 1.82
C ASN A 566 -10.02 33.48 1.31
N ASP A 567 -10.28 34.55 0.56
CA ASP A 567 -9.25 35.39 -0.06
C ASP A 567 -8.63 36.43 0.90
N HIS A 568 -9.29 36.75 2.02
CA HIS A 568 -8.82 37.77 2.97
C HIS A 568 -7.52 37.38 3.71
N ILE A 569 -7.07 36.13 3.60
CA ILE A 569 -5.81 35.64 4.20
C ILE A 569 -4.61 35.64 3.25
N THR A 570 -4.81 36.05 1.98
CA THR A 570 -3.80 35.94 0.91
C THR A 570 -2.46 36.57 1.25
N ASP A 571 -2.47 37.73 1.91
CA ASP A 571 -1.24 38.45 2.28
C ASP A 571 -0.48 37.78 3.44
N LEU A 572 -1.17 36.99 4.26
CA LEU A 572 -0.60 36.27 5.42
C LEU A 572 -0.25 34.80 5.07
N LEU A 573 -0.68 34.33 3.89
CA LEU A 573 -0.64 32.94 3.45
C LEU A 573 0.78 32.35 3.35
N ASP A 574 1.78 33.12 2.90
CA ASP A 574 3.12 32.60 2.57
C ASP A 574 3.79 31.86 3.74
N SER A 575 3.55 32.37 4.95
CA SER A 575 4.07 31.83 6.21
C SER A 575 3.38 30.51 6.62
N LEU A 576 2.07 30.41 6.41
CA LEU A 576 1.26 29.20 6.64
C LEU A 576 1.55 28.14 5.58
N LEU A 577 1.47 28.51 4.30
CA LEU A 577 1.70 27.64 3.14
C LEU A 577 3.03 26.90 3.26
N THR A 578 4.11 27.63 3.55
CA THR A 578 5.45 27.03 3.69
C THR A 578 5.50 26.01 4.83
N GLN A 579 4.84 26.26 5.96
CA GLN A 579 4.83 25.32 7.09
C GLN A 579 3.89 24.12 6.84
N LEU A 580 2.73 24.33 6.22
CA LEU A 580 1.79 23.25 5.89
C LEU A 580 2.37 22.30 4.82
N LEU A 581 3.03 22.84 3.79
CA LEU A 581 3.79 22.02 2.84
C LEU A 581 4.93 21.25 3.52
N LEU A 582 5.63 21.86 4.49
CA LEU A 582 6.65 21.16 5.28
C LEU A 582 6.04 20.05 6.15
N LYS A 583 4.87 20.24 6.77
CA LYS A 583 4.22 19.24 7.62
C LYS A 583 3.57 18.09 6.84
N SER A 584 2.91 18.40 5.72
CA SER A 584 2.36 17.39 4.80
C SER A 584 3.46 16.55 4.11
N SER A 585 4.72 17.03 4.10
CA SER A 585 5.88 16.30 3.57
C SER A 585 6.61 15.39 4.59
N GLN A 586 6.10 15.29 5.83
CA GLN A 586 6.71 14.48 6.90
C GLN A 586 6.08 13.10 7.04
N ASP A 587 6.88 12.12 7.46
CA ASP A 587 6.46 10.71 7.59
C ASP A 587 5.57 10.45 8.83
N LYS A 588 5.32 11.46 9.68
CA LYS A 588 4.44 11.37 10.85
C LYS A 588 2.97 11.52 10.47
N ARG A 589 2.36 10.41 10.02
CA ARG A 589 0.96 10.28 9.55
C ARG A 589 -0.05 11.18 10.29
N PHE A 590 -0.10 11.12 11.62
CA PHE A 590 -1.03 11.89 12.48
C PHE A 590 -1.04 13.42 12.27
N VAL A 591 0.12 14.04 12.00
CA VAL A 591 0.20 15.49 11.71
C VAL A 591 0.14 15.75 10.20
N CYS A 592 0.71 14.84 9.42
CA CYS A 592 0.75 14.89 7.96
C CYS A 592 -0.67 14.91 7.35
N GLU A 593 -1.57 14.04 7.79
CA GLU A 593 -2.96 13.98 7.33
C GLU A 593 -3.74 15.27 7.65
N ALA A 594 -3.53 15.87 8.82
CA ALA A 594 -4.15 17.15 9.17
C ALA A 594 -3.59 18.32 8.35
N ALA A 595 -2.28 18.31 8.02
CA ALA A 595 -1.68 19.29 7.12
C ALA A 595 -2.17 19.13 5.67
N ASP A 596 -2.35 17.90 5.19
CA ASP A 596 -2.96 17.62 3.88
C ASP A 596 -4.44 18.07 3.83
N LYS A 597 -5.24 17.80 4.87
CA LYS A 597 -6.60 18.34 5.00
C LYS A 597 -6.59 19.88 4.88
N ALA A 598 -5.70 20.57 5.61
CA ALA A 598 -5.59 22.02 5.55
C ALA A 598 -5.19 22.55 4.17
N LEU A 599 -4.25 21.89 3.48
CA LEU A 599 -3.88 22.24 2.10
C LEU A 599 -5.03 22.00 1.11
N ILE A 600 -5.85 20.96 1.32
CA ILE A 600 -7.07 20.72 0.53
C ILE A 600 -8.06 21.87 0.74
N SER A 601 -8.35 22.25 1.99
CA SER A 601 -9.21 23.41 2.30
C SER A 601 -8.70 24.69 1.64
N MET A 602 -7.41 24.99 1.76
CA MET A 602 -6.79 26.13 1.06
C MET A 602 -7.07 26.10 -0.45
N THR A 603 -6.84 24.96 -1.12
CA THR A 603 -7.09 24.82 -2.57
C THR A 603 -8.57 24.80 -2.96
N LYS A 604 -9.49 24.71 -2.01
CA LYS A 604 -10.95 24.74 -2.22
C LYS A 604 -11.54 26.13 -1.98
N TYR A 605 -11.05 26.86 -0.98
CA TYR A 605 -11.66 28.10 -0.48
C TYR A 605 -10.91 29.39 -0.87
N VAL A 606 -9.59 29.34 -1.09
CA VAL A 606 -8.84 30.47 -1.64
C VAL A 606 -8.97 30.49 -3.17
N SER A 607 -9.13 31.67 -3.77
CA SER A 607 -9.24 31.87 -5.22
C SER A 607 -7.94 31.49 -5.95
N PRO A 608 -8.00 30.71 -7.04
CA PRO A 608 -6.80 30.25 -7.74
C PRO A 608 -5.91 31.38 -8.28
N THR A 609 -6.50 32.49 -8.71
CA THR A 609 -5.78 33.70 -9.19
C THR A 609 -4.82 34.27 -8.14
N LEU A 610 -5.22 34.23 -6.87
CA LEU A 610 -4.42 34.67 -5.73
C LEU A 610 -3.46 33.58 -5.21
N LEU A 611 -3.88 32.31 -5.26
CA LEU A 611 -3.12 31.18 -4.72
C LEU A 611 -1.97 30.71 -5.63
N LEU A 612 -2.16 30.68 -6.96
CA LEU A 612 -1.17 30.17 -7.91
C LEU A 612 0.18 30.94 -7.88
N PRO A 613 0.21 32.29 -7.77
CA PRO A 613 1.46 33.04 -7.60
C PRO A 613 2.23 32.65 -6.33
N LYS A 614 1.52 32.34 -5.23
CA LYS A 614 2.13 31.92 -3.95
C LYS A 614 2.67 30.49 -4.00
N LEU A 615 2.04 29.61 -4.79
CA LEU A 615 2.51 28.23 -5.02
C LEU A 615 3.75 28.16 -5.93
N GLN A 616 3.92 29.11 -6.85
CA GLN A 616 4.95 29.02 -7.89
C GLN A 616 6.42 29.01 -7.37
N PRO A 617 6.79 29.73 -6.30
CA PRO A 617 8.06 29.53 -5.59
C PRO A 617 8.21 28.13 -4.97
N CYS A 618 7.12 27.56 -4.44
CA CYS A 618 7.13 26.25 -3.80
C CYS A 618 7.38 25.10 -4.79
N LEU A 619 6.93 25.23 -6.05
CA LEU A 619 7.27 24.32 -7.15
C LEU A 619 8.78 24.26 -7.46
N LYS A 620 9.56 25.27 -7.03
CA LYS A 620 11.02 25.34 -7.19
C LYS A 620 11.78 25.11 -5.88
N ASN A 621 11.11 24.62 -4.84
CA ASN A 621 11.74 24.38 -3.53
C ASN A 621 12.87 23.33 -3.63
N ARG A 622 13.93 23.46 -2.84
CA ARG A 622 15.03 22.48 -2.84
C ARG A 622 14.59 21.08 -2.37
N ASN A 623 13.64 21.00 -1.44
CA ASN A 623 13.13 19.73 -0.93
C ASN A 623 12.12 19.11 -1.93
N PRO A 624 12.39 17.91 -2.49
CA PRO A 624 11.49 17.26 -3.45
C PRO A 624 10.10 16.99 -2.87
N ARG A 625 9.99 16.61 -1.59
CA ARG A 625 8.69 16.32 -0.95
C ARG A 625 7.81 17.57 -0.84
N ILE A 626 8.41 18.75 -0.65
CA ILE A 626 7.70 20.04 -0.68
C ILE A 626 7.24 20.35 -2.12
N ARG A 627 8.08 20.12 -3.13
CA ARG A 627 7.69 20.31 -4.54
C ARG A 627 6.50 19.43 -4.90
N ALA A 628 6.52 18.13 -4.56
CA ALA A 628 5.41 17.23 -4.82
C ALA A 628 4.07 17.69 -4.20
N LYS A 629 4.10 18.17 -2.94
CA LYS A 629 2.91 18.71 -2.27
C LYS A 629 2.45 20.04 -2.88
N ALA A 630 3.38 20.89 -3.33
CA ALA A 630 3.07 22.12 -4.06
C ALA A 630 2.46 21.82 -5.44
N SER A 631 2.99 20.84 -6.18
CA SER A 631 2.45 20.37 -7.47
C SER A 631 1.03 19.83 -7.33
N LEU A 632 0.74 19.10 -6.24
CA LEU A 632 -0.61 18.61 -5.93
C LEU A 632 -1.58 19.76 -5.55
N CYS A 633 -1.11 20.82 -4.91
CA CYS A 633 -1.92 22.01 -4.68
C CYS A 633 -2.16 22.80 -5.97
N PHE A 634 -1.15 22.88 -6.83
CA PHE A 634 -1.21 23.51 -8.15
C PHE A 634 -2.22 22.79 -9.06
N SER A 635 -2.18 21.45 -9.12
CA SER A 635 -3.09 20.66 -9.95
C SER A 635 -4.55 20.70 -9.52
N ARG A 636 -4.83 20.93 -8.23
CA ARG A 636 -6.19 21.20 -7.73
C ARG A 636 -6.68 22.62 -8.03
N SER A 637 -5.74 23.57 -8.14
CA SER A 637 -6.06 25.00 -8.29
C SER A 637 -6.27 25.40 -9.75
N VAL A 638 -5.50 24.84 -10.69
CA VAL A 638 -5.58 25.20 -12.12
C VAL A 638 -6.97 24.95 -12.74
N PRO A 639 -7.63 23.77 -12.57
CA PRO A 639 -8.95 23.55 -13.14
C PRO A 639 -10.03 24.51 -12.59
N ARG A 640 -9.86 25.01 -11.37
CA ARG A 640 -10.78 25.97 -10.73
C ARG A 640 -10.75 27.38 -11.36
N LEU A 641 -9.76 27.69 -12.22
CA LEU A 641 -9.78 28.92 -13.02
C LEU A 641 -10.85 28.90 -14.12
N GLY A 642 -11.25 27.71 -14.59
CA GLY A 642 -12.08 27.58 -15.80
C GLY A 642 -11.41 28.10 -17.07
N VAL A 643 -12.12 28.04 -18.19
CA VAL A 643 -11.58 28.40 -19.52
C VAL A 643 -11.14 29.87 -19.57
N GLU A 644 -11.97 30.80 -19.10
CA GLU A 644 -11.65 32.24 -19.15
C GLU A 644 -10.55 32.63 -18.15
N GLY A 645 -10.55 32.07 -16.93
CA GLY A 645 -9.46 32.33 -15.97
C GLY A 645 -8.12 31.75 -16.41
N ILE A 646 -8.10 30.64 -17.17
CA ILE A 646 -6.87 30.09 -17.77
C ILE A 646 -6.34 31.02 -18.88
N LYS A 647 -7.21 31.64 -19.68
CA LYS A 647 -6.81 32.67 -20.66
C LYS A 647 -6.23 33.90 -19.95
N GLU A 648 -6.91 34.43 -18.95
CA GLU A 648 -6.51 35.64 -18.21
C GLU A 648 -5.20 35.45 -17.45
N TYR A 649 -5.02 34.32 -16.76
CA TYR A 649 -3.78 34.01 -16.03
C TYR A 649 -2.58 33.78 -16.96
N GLY A 650 -2.84 33.34 -18.19
CA GLY A 650 -1.83 32.98 -19.20
C GLY A 650 -1.54 31.48 -19.22
N ILE A 651 -2.09 30.78 -20.21
CA ILE A 651 -1.89 29.33 -20.39
C ILE A 651 -0.41 28.95 -20.60
N ASP A 652 0.39 29.82 -21.22
CA ASP A 652 1.83 29.64 -21.40
C ASP A 652 2.56 29.52 -20.05
N ARG A 653 2.19 30.35 -19.06
CA ARG A 653 2.76 30.32 -17.70
C ARG A 653 2.40 29.04 -16.95
N LEU A 654 1.16 28.57 -17.12
CA LEU A 654 0.66 27.34 -16.50
C LEU A 654 1.34 26.10 -17.10
N VAL A 655 1.49 26.06 -18.43
CA VAL A 655 2.23 25.01 -19.14
C VAL A 655 3.71 25.00 -18.75
N GLN A 656 4.37 26.17 -18.67
CA GLN A 656 5.76 26.27 -18.19
C GLN A 656 5.92 25.76 -16.74
N ALA A 657 4.99 26.12 -15.86
CA ALA A 657 5.02 25.66 -14.47
C ALA A 657 4.86 24.14 -14.37
N ALA A 658 3.87 23.55 -15.05
CA ALA A 658 3.65 22.10 -15.04
C ALA A 658 4.78 21.33 -15.74
N ALA A 659 5.26 21.80 -16.90
CA ALA A 659 6.38 21.19 -17.63
C ALA A 659 7.66 21.11 -16.78
N SER A 660 7.90 22.09 -15.89
CA SER A 660 9.04 22.08 -14.98
C SER A 660 9.03 20.94 -13.94
N GLN A 661 7.86 20.33 -13.71
CA GLN A 661 7.67 19.26 -12.71
C GLN A 661 7.64 17.85 -13.34
N LEU A 662 7.54 17.73 -14.67
CA LEU A 662 7.56 16.43 -15.38
C LEU A 662 8.86 15.63 -15.15
N SER A 663 9.97 16.31 -14.86
CA SER A 663 11.28 15.73 -14.56
C SER A 663 11.60 15.69 -13.06
N ASP A 664 10.64 15.98 -12.18
CA ASP A 664 10.86 15.92 -10.74
C ASP A 664 11.22 14.50 -10.26
N GLN A 665 11.91 14.39 -9.13
CA GLN A 665 12.33 13.13 -8.54
C GLN A 665 11.14 12.28 -8.05
N LEU A 666 10.09 12.91 -7.52
CA LEU A 666 8.95 12.22 -6.92
C LEU A 666 7.82 11.97 -7.93
N PRO A 667 7.28 10.73 -8.01
CA PRO A 667 6.21 10.39 -8.95
C PRO A 667 4.95 11.23 -8.74
N GLU A 668 4.63 11.62 -7.51
CA GLU A 668 3.45 12.42 -7.17
C GLU A 668 3.52 13.83 -7.80
N SER A 669 4.73 14.42 -7.87
CA SER A 669 4.93 15.71 -8.56
C SER A 669 4.75 15.57 -10.07
N ARG A 670 5.33 14.50 -10.65
CA ARG A 670 5.24 14.20 -12.08
C ARG A 670 3.79 13.91 -12.51
N GLU A 671 3.02 13.22 -11.68
CA GLU A 671 1.63 12.86 -11.99
C GLU A 671 0.70 14.07 -11.89
N ALA A 672 0.82 14.88 -10.82
CA ALA A 672 0.09 16.15 -10.72
C ALA A 672 0.37 17.09 -11.91
N ALA A 673 1.62 17.10 -12.41
CA ALA A 673 2.00 17.85 -13.61
C ALA A 673 1.36 17.30 -14.90
N ARG A 674 1.28 15.97 -15.06
CA ARG A 674 0.60 15.32 -16.19
C ARG A 674 -0.87 15.68 -16.23
N THR A 675 -1.57 15.59 -15.09
CA THR A 675 -2.99 15.97 -14.96
C THR A 675 -3.24 17.40 -15.43
N VAL A 676 -2.39 18.35 -15.01
CA VAL A 676 -2.52 19.76 -15.43
C VAL A 676 -2.30 19.94 -16.93
N LEU A 677 -1.29 19.29 -17.52
CA LEU A 677 -0.98 19.47 -18.94
C LEU A 677 -2.09 18.93 -19.86
N LEU A 678 -2.75 17.85 -19.48
CA LEU A 678 -3.91 17.31 -20.21
C LEU A 678 -5.13 18.24 -20.12
N GLU A 679 -5.39 18.83 -18.95
CA GLU A 679 -6.44 19.84 -18.79
C GLU A 679 -6.15 21.09 -19.63
N LEU A 680 -4.92 21.60 -19.58
CA LEU A 680 -4.51 22.79 -20.34
C LEU A 680 -4.56 22.55 -21.86
N GLN A 681 -4.16 21.37 -22.34
CA GLN A 681 -4.36 20.98 -23.75
C GLN A 681 -5.84 21.01 -24.12
N THR A 682 -6.69 20.36 -23.31
CA THR A 682 -8.14 20.29 -23.54
C THR A 682 -8.77 21.68 -23.60
N VAL A 683 -8.32 22.61 -22.76
CA VAL A 683 -8.74 24.02 -22.78
C VAL A 683 -8.19 24.75 -24.00
N TYR A 684 -6.93 24.53 -24.39
CA TYR A 684 -6.32 25.17 -25.56
C TYR A 684 -7.04 24.80 -26.87
N GLU A 685 -7.32 23.50 -27.07
CA GLU A 685 -8.00 22.96 -28.25
C GLU A 685 -9.47 23.41 -28.34
N LYS A 686 -10.15 23.59 -27.21
CA LYS A 686 -11.50 24.20 -27.16
C LYS A 686 -11.50 25.68 -27.55
N VAL A 687 -10.40 26.40 -27.30
CA VAL A 687 -10.26 27.83 -27.61
C VAL A 687 -9.74 28.04 -29.04
N HIS A 688 -9.00 27.09 -29.60
CA HIS A 688 -8.45 27.12 -30.96
C HIS A 688 -8.90 25.88 -31.77
N PRO A 689 -10.19 25.75 -32.10
CA PRO A 689 -10.68 24.59 -32.85
C PRO A 689 -10.09 24.54 -34.26
N LEU A 690 -9.58 23.37 -34.65
CA LEU A 690 -9.09 23.12 -36.00
C LEU A 690 -10.24 23.10 -37.01
N ILE A 691 -10.19 23.98 -38.01
CA ILE A 691 -11.11 23.94 -39.16
C ILE A 691 -10.81 22.67 -39.97
N LYS A 692 -11.80 21.77 -40.10
CA LYS A 692 -11.73 20.62 -41.01
C LYS A 692 -12.05 21.07 -42.45
N PRO A 693 -11.34 20.57 -43.47
CA PRO A 693 -11.68 20.85 -44.86
C PRO A 693 -12.88 20.00 -45.28
N GLU A 694 -14.04 20.63 -45.50
CA GLU A 694 -15.19 19.96 -46.11
C GLU A 694 -15.14 19.96 -47.65
N THR A 695 -15.83 18.98 -48.21
CA THR A 695 -15.78 18.56 -49.61
C THR A 695 -16.41 19.56 -50.58
N ALA A 696 -15.81 19.67 -51.78
CA ALA A 696 -16.31 20.50 -52.86
C ALA A 696 -17.74 20.13 -53.31
N SER A 697 -18.62 21.13 -53.38
CA SER A 697 -19.78 21.14 -54.28
C SER A 697 -20.11 22.57 -54.73
N SER A 698 -20.86 22.69 -55.82
CA SER A 698 -20.88 23.85 -56.72
C SER A 698 -21.86 24.98 -56.36
N SER A 699 -21.47 26.24 -56.56
CA SER A 699 -22.24 27.23 -57.34
C SER A 699 -21.46 28.54 -57.60
N SER A 700 -21.94 29.34 -58.56
CA SER A 700 -21.22 30.40 -59.29
C SER A 700 -21.27 31.80 -58.63
N PRO A 701 -20.42 32.78 -59.03
CA PRO A 701 -20.15 33.99 -58.24
C PRO A 701 -20.94 35.25 -58.66
N SER A 702 -20.97 36.25 -57.77
CA SER A 702 -21.16 37.67 -58.11
C SER A 702 -20.59 38.59 -57.00
N PRO A 703 -20.14 39.83 -57.29
CA PRO A 703 -19.16 40.51 -56.43
C PRO A 703 -19.67 41.80 -55.75
N SER A 704 -19.22 42.09 -54.53
CA SER A 704 -19.22 43.45 -53.99
C SER A 704 -18.27 43.63 -52.80
N GLN A 705 -17.30 44.52 -53.01
CA GLN A 705 -16.71 45.46 -52.05
C GLN A 705 -15.62 45.01 -51.08
N GLU A 706 -14.58 45.84 -51.11
CA GLU A 706 -13.32 45.87 -50.37
C GLU A 706 -13.54 46.06 -48.86
N GLU A 707 -12.75 45.36 -48.03
CA GLU A 707 -12.21 45.92 -46.79
C GLU A 707 -10.95 45.14 -46.33
N GLU A 708 -10.15 45.76 -45.47
CA GLU A 708 -8.71 45.53 -45.29
C GLU A 708 -8.24 44.09 -44.94
N GLN A 709 -7.18 43.66 -45.60
CA GLN A 709 -6.39 42.48 -45.22
C GLN A 709 -5.64 42.71 -43.91
N THR A 710 -6.13 42.10 -42.82
CA THR A 710 -5.22 41.62 -41.76
C THR A 710 -4.85 40.17 -42.07
N PRO A 711 -3.58 39.74 -41.88
CA PRO A 711 -3.19 38.37 -42.18
C PRO A 711 -3.79 37.43 -41.14
N GLU A 712 -4.77 36.62 -41.56
CA GLU A 712 -5.28 35.51 -40.75
C GLU A 712 -4.11 34.56 -40.43
N ALA A 713 -3.72 34.54 -39.16
CA ALA A 713 -2.68 33.64 -38.69
C ALA A 713 -3.17 32.20 -38.74
N GLU A 714 -2.36 31.29 -39.31
CA GLU A 714 -2.64 29.86 -39.31
C GLU A 714 -2.98 29.36 -37.90
N PRO A 715 -3.94 28.44 -37.74
CA PRO A 715 -4.33 27.93 -36.42
C PRO A 715 -3.14 27.23 -35.76
N ILE A 716 -2.55 27.92 -34.77
CA ILE A 716 -1.39 27.43 -34.03
C ILE A 716 -1.80 26.14 -33.31
N THR A 717 -1.27 25.01 -33.75
CA THR A 717 -1.54 23.72 -33.11
C THR A 717 -0.93 23.70 -31.71
N TRP A 718 -1.47 22.87 -30.82
CA TRP A 718 -0.90 22.66 -29.47
C TRP A 718 0.59 22.30 -29.51
N GLU A 719 1.03 21.60 -30.54
CA GLU A 719 2.44 21.29 -30.78
C GLU A 719 3.28 22.54 -31.07
N ILE A 720 2.87 23.37 -32.03
CA ILE A 720 3.57 24.62 -32.37
C ILE A 720 3.55 25.57 -31.15
N PHE A 721 2.43 25.65 -30.43
CA PHE A 721 2.32 26.41 -29.18
C PHE A 721 3.35 25.94 -28.15
N CYS A 722 3.39 24.64 -27.83
CA CYS A 722 4.36 24.06 -26.88
C CYS A 722 5.81 24.31 -27.31
N GLN A 723 6.13 24.12 -28.60
CA GLN A 723 7.47 24.37 -29.14
C GLN A 723 7.87 25.86 -29.08
N SER A 724 6.90 26.79 -29.20
CA SER A 724 7.17 28.23 -29.11
C SER A 724 7.33 28.77 -27.68
N LYS A 725 6.78 28.09 -26.66
CA LYS A 725 6.74 28.56 -25.26
C LYS A 725 7.63 27.79 -24.29
N LEU A 726 8.23 26.68 -24.72
CA LEU A 726 9.08 25.80 -23.90
C LEU A 726 10.45 25.58 -24.54
N SER A 727 11.42 25.11 -23.73
CA SER A 727 12.65 24.55 -24.29
C SER A 727 12.35 23.27 -25.08
N ALA A 728 13.16 22.94 -26.10
CA ALA A 728 12.92 21.74 -26.92
C ALA A 728 12.75 20.44 -26.11
N LEU A 729 13.54 20.27 -25.03
CA LEU A 729 13.43 19.13 -24.12
C LEU A 729 12.10 19.12 -23.35
N SER A 730 11.67 20.28 -22.86
CA SER A 730 10.39 20.44 -22.15
C SER A 730 9.20 20.29 -23.08
N ALA A 731 9.25 20.83 -24.30
CA ALA A 731 8.23 20.64 -25.33
C ALA A 731 8.06 19.15 -25.67
N GLN A 732 9.15 18.43 -25.92
CA GLN A 732 9.10 16.98 -26.18
C GLN A 732 8.63 16.17 -24.96
N ALA A 733 8.85 16.66 -23.73
CA ALA A 733 8.31 16.04 -22.52
C ALA A 733 6.79 16.23 -22.41
N VAL A 734 6.28 17.45 -22.68
CA VAL A 734 4.85 17.75 -22.71
C VAL A 734 4.14 16.98 -23.82
N LEU A 735 4.69 16.99 -25.04
CA LEU A 735 4.07 16.31 -26.19
C LEU A 735 3.98 14.79 -26.01
N ARG A 736 4.94 14.17 -25.31
CA ARG A 736 4.85 12.75 -24.92
C ARG A 736 3.78 12.45 -23.85
N VAL A 737 3.29 13.46 -23.13
CA VAL A 737 2.15 13.32 -22.21
C VAL A 737 0.84 13.55 -22.97
N THR A 738 0.77 14.57 -23.83
CA THR A 738 -0.46 15.00 -24.49
C THR A 738 -0.83 14.17 -25.73
N ASN A 739 0.14 13.69 -26.51
CA ASN A 739 -0.16 13.00 -27.77
C ASN A 739 -0.59 11.53 -27.59
N VAL A 740 -0.47 10.96 -26.39
CA VAL A 740 -0.91 9.57 -26.10
C VAL A 740 -2.44 9.43 -26.20
N VAL A 741 -3.19 10.53 -26.03
CA VAL A 741 -4.67 10.54 -26.10
C VAL A 741 -5.19 10.78 -27.53
N ALA A 742 -4.40 11.40 -28.41
CA ALA A 742 -4.84 11.69 -29.78
C ALA A 742 -5.07 10.42 -30.63
N VAL A 743 -4.32 9.35 -30.34
CA VAL A 743 -4.41 8.06 -31.06
C VAL A 743 -5.74 7.36 -30.78
N THR A 744 -6.25 7.38 -29.55
CA THR A 744 -7.53 6.73 -29.21
C THR A 744 -8.76 7.49 -29.72
N ALA A 745 -8.63 8.78 -30.05
CA ALA A 745 -9.72 9.57 -30.63
C ALA A 745 -9.91 9.36 -32.15
N GLN A 746 -8.86 8.98 -32.89
CA GLN A 746 -8.95 8.75 -34.34
C GLN A 746 -9.53 7.38 -34.72
N GLU A 747 -9.32 6.35 -33.90
CA GLU A 747 -9.84 5.00 -34.20
C GLU A 747 -11.36 4.88 -33.99
N GLY A 748 -11.98 5.80 -33.26
CA GLY A 748 -13.42 5.81 -32.96
C GLY A 748 -14.35 6.38 -34.05
N LEU A 749 -13.81 6.83 -35.20
CA LEU A 749 -14.61 7.55 -36.22
C LEU A 749 -14.64 6.88 -37.61
N VAL A 750 -14.18 5.62 -37.71
CA VAL A 750 -14.16 4.85 -38.96
C VAL A 750 -14.88 3.51 -38.78
N THR A 751 -16.19 3.51 -38.49
CA THR A 751 -17.07 2.31 -38.63
C THR A 751 -18.59 2.59 -38.56
N THR A 752 -19.11 3.67 -39.15
CA THR A 752 -20.56 3.80 -39.40
C THR A 752 -20.88 4.42 -40.77
N GLY A 753 -21.49 3.64 -41.67
CA GLY A 753 -21.86 4.03 -43.04
C GLY A 753 -20.99 3.34 -44.10
N SER A 754 -21.52 2.56 -45.05
CA SER A 754 -22.92 2.27 -45.39
C SER A 754 -23.13 0.85 -45.95
N SER A 755 -24.35 0.32 -45.77
CA SER A 755 -24.88 -0.81 -46.53
C SER A 755 -26.40 -0.68 -46.73
N SER A 756 -26.82 0.47 -47.27
CA SER A 756 -28.07 0.71 -48.03
C SER A 756 -28.05 2.14 -48.60
#